data_AF-A0A7W6CRI4-F1
#
_entry.id   AF-A0A7W6CRI4-F1
#
_cell.length_a   1.000
_cell.length_b   1.000
_cell.length_c   1.000
_cell.angle_alpha   90.00
_cell.angle_beta   90.00
_cell.angle_gamma   90.00
#
_symmetry.space_group_name_H-M   'P 1'
#
loop_
_entity.id
_entity.type
_entity.pdbx_description
1 polymer ?
#
loop_
_entity_poly.entity_id
_entity_poly.type
_entity_poly.pdbx_seq_one_letter_code
_entity_poly.pdbx_strand_id
1 'polypeptide(L)'
;MADDQESGPLSLERNESIFRNDILPDYLPDGIGRAGRPRLILLGGQPGAGKTAVLIASHAELERSGPTIRIVGDDLRSYHPQFVAFQRHDPETASQFTQADAGRWTEKLLTAATGRNVNIVFETTMRTPENVARVIGMARAAGYDVEARAVAVNPRLSWQGNHYRFEEMLRAGDAARNPPQHVHDAAVIGLRVSLEKIESESLVDRVQLRTRGGTILYDNERREDGWSQPPQARVALEREQSRPMTRGELQRFSDDWNHVLGRMEERRAPDDRTAAVRTRAIEDVSHLLAQRRDADGENGQRRSRSILESRADALGLFVELYDNALRDAERRPIGNIKAHAVGRLSQSYMALKLVEAARNLGLFPENGTIVSTRAMVQDKRGAREFPAAHRMPADLAVETPDGSRRRLTEFFDVALNQAAIDRDIFGRTDRLSRLSNVVDSWLEAAGMRTTLARAANAVASGRMSADAAMSDVVEPGYAAAIAQAQGRLERNMAIAERTAIATVIVDERGEPVRALRDNLRLRTADLENRARAKTMMEVILTETVQHNRLDAEGRRAAGELVRSIADNERNLGGGRTRERSTARSDALVPARDLPDLSESEITDRLRASSRLADKRAEIDNLSRLVFGNSQAVSGSVERITSAQSGAAAGDDVREGRLGEMAGEARTWLRGPSPTRQTAEAHAPQLAAALADYGMAVDFERHQIDLRHREEQARQRVEVPRPSKELTALMSGTDQEQVRRLNTDPALRREFEKLTLAMTKRLSSEDRVDLKRGDVTRLASSLRITPEQAASLKHVQDRAGALQDKSLRQARNVVSTPQLGIRR
;
A
#
# COMPACT_ATOMS: atom_id res chain seq x y z
N MET A 1 -4.10 39.21 24.70
CA MET A 1 -3.31 38.17 25.39
C MET A 1 -2.34 37.63 24.35
N ALA A 2 -1.11 38.12 24.42
CA ALA A 2 0.02 37.75 23.60
C ALA A 2 1.19 37.68 24.59
N ASP A 3 1.73 36.48 24.83
CA ASP A 3 3.06 36.25 25.45
C ASP A 3 3.46 34.75 25.55
N ASP A 4 2.99 33.88 24.65
CA ASP A 4 3.46 32.47 24.59
C ASP A 4 4.36 32.27 23.35
N GLN A 5 5.35 33.14 23.14
CA GLN A 5 6.36 32.99 22.07
C GLN A 5 7.78 33.09 22.65
N GLU A 6 8.33 31.95 23.07
CA GLU A 6 9.76 31.60 22.94
C GLU A 6 9.99 30.17 23.48
N SER A 7 10.14 29.20 22.55
CA SER A 7 10.79 27.89 22.76
C SER A 7 10.46 27.11 24.06
N GLY A 8 9.19 26.82 24.32
CA GLY A 8 8.76 26.00 25.46
C GLY A 8 7.45 25.25 25.24
N PRO A 9 7.09 24.28 26.11
CA PRO A 9 5.80 23.60 26.07
C PRO A 9 4.66 24.60 26.32
N LEU A 10 3.50 24.34 25.74
CA LEU A 10 2.34 25.23 25.87
C LEU A 10 1.96 25.42 27.35
N SER A 11 1.43 26.61 27.66
CA SER A 11 0.75 26.84 28.93
C SER A 11 -0.36 25.80 29.13
N LEU A 12 -0.57 25.37 30.38
CA LEU A 12 -1.54 24.30 30.69
C LEU A 12 -2.95 24.64 30.19
N GLU A 13 -3.34 25.90 30.30
CA GLU A 13 -4.63 26.41 29.80
C GLU A 13 -4.72 26.32 28.29
N ARG A 14 -3.66 26.67 27.55
CA ARG A 14 -3.64 26.57 26.09
C ARG A 14 -3.65 25.11 25.63
N ASN A 15 -2.86 24.26 26.27
CA ASN A 15 -2.86 22.81 26.02
C ASN A 15 -4.27 22.22 26.24
N GLU A 16 -4.95 22.60 27.33
CA GLU A 16 -6.32 22.16 27.64
C GLU A 16 -7.34 22.71 26.64
N SER A 17 -7.22 23.97 26.22
CA SER A 17 -8.08 24.57 25.21
C SER A 17 -8.01 23.81 23.89
N ILE A 18 -6.80 23.51 23.40
CA ILE A 18 -6.60 22.75 22.14
C ILE A 18 -7.17 21.34 22.27
N PHE A 19 -6.96 20.70 23.44
CA PHE A 19 -7.52 19.38 23.69
C PHE A 19 -9.05 19.38 23.58
N ARG A 20 -9.73 20.30 24.27
CA ARG A 20 -11.19 20.32 24.32
C ARG A 20 -11.85 20.77 23.03
N ASN A 21 -11.25 21.73 22.33
CA ASN A 21 -11.88 22.39 21.18
C ASN A 21 -11.50 21.76 19.84
N ASP A 22 -10.33 21.12 19.74
CA ASP A 22 -9.79 20.60 18.47
C ASP A 22 -9.63 19.07 18.52
N ILE A 23 -8.81 18.55 19.44
CA ILE A 23 -8.46 17.12 19.46
C ILE A 23 -9.64 16.24 19.86
N LEU A 24 -10.35 16.60 20.94
CA LEU A 24 -11.45 15.79 21.46
C LEU A 24 -12.60 15.66 20.45
N PRO A 25 -13.07 16.72 19.78
CA PRO A 25 -14.10 16.60 18.75
C PRO A 25 -13.68 15.78 17.52
N ASP A 26 -12.40 15.87 17.11
CA ASP A 26 -11.89 15.15 15.94
C ASP A 26 -11.84 13.63 16.16
N TYR A 27 -11.38 13.21 17.33
CA TYR A 27 -11.22 11.78 17.66
C TYR A 27 -12.47 11.18 18.31
N LEU A 28 -13.24 11.98 19.04
CA LEU A 28 -14.42 11.57 19.79
C LEU A 28 -15.57 12.56 19.54
N PRO A 29 -16.16 12.57 18.34
CA PRO A 29 -17.30 13.42 18.03
C PRO A 29 -18.53 13.07 18.88
N ASP A 30 -19.39 14.06 19.10
CA ASP A 30 -20.67 13.87 19.77
C ASP A 30 -21.57 12.96 18.91
N GLY A 31 -21.87 11.77 19.42
CA GLY A 31 -22.66 10.75 18.70
C GLY A 31 -21.88 9.53 18.21
N ILE A 32 -20.58 9.39 18.54
CA ILE A 32 -19.77 8.20 18.17
C ILE A 32 -20.36 6.87 18.67
N GLY A 33 -21.25 6.90 19.67
CA GLY A 33 -21.85 5.69 20.25
C GLY A 33 -20.99 5.06 21.34
N ARG A 34 -21.38 3.87 21.81
CA ARG A 34 -20.66 3.10 22.82
C ARG A 34 -20.51 1.65 22.36
N ALA A 35 -19.37 1.03 22.66
CA ALA A 35 -19.18 -0.41 22.53
C ALA A 35 -19.79 -1.12 23.74
N GLY A 36 -20.58 -2.18 23.50
CA GLY A 36 -21.23 -2.93 24.57
C GLY A 36 -20.24 -3.68 25.46
N ARG A 37 -19.12 -4.14 24.87
CA ARG A 37 -18.02 -4.81 25.57
C ARG A 37 -16.71 -4.19 25.07
N PRO A 38 -16.22 -3.11 25.71
CA PRO A 38 -15.17 -2.29 25.15
C PRO A 38 -13.83 -3.03 25.18
N ARG A 39 -13.09 -2.97 24.06
CA ARG A 39 -11.77 -3.61 23.90
C ARG A 39 -10.67 -2.57 23.70
N LEU A 40 -9.51 -2.80 24.31
CA LEU A 40 -8.30 -2.03 24.07
C LEU A 40 -7.21 -2.92 23.51
N ILE A 41 -6.72 -2.61 22.31
CA ILE A 41 -5.52 -3.22 21.72
C ILE A 41 -4.36 -2.25 21.92
N LEU A 42 -3.40 -2.63 22.77
CA LEU A 42 -2.16 -1.91 22.97
C LEU A 42 -1.12 -2.43 21.97
N LEU A 43 -0.71 -1.59 21.01
CA LEU A 43 0.24 -1.95 19.97
C LEU A 43 1.66 -1.47 20.33
N GLY A 44 2.60 -2.40 20.46
CA GLY A 44 4.01 -2.17 20.77
C GLY A 44 4.95 -2.45 19.60
N GLY A 45 6.14 -1.88 19.67
CA GLY A 45 7.18 -2.02 18.65
C GLY A 45 8.10 -0.81 18.62
N GLN A 46 9.39 -1.04 18.43
CA GLN A 46 10.36 0.04 18.31
C GLN A 46 10.04 0.97 17.12
N PRO A 47 10.52 2.23 17.12
CA PRO A 47 10.43 3.09 15.95
C PRO A 47 11.00 2.41 14.69
N GLY A 48 10.30 2.52 13.56
CA GLY A 48 10.72 1.90 12.30
C GLY A 48 10.36 0.41 12.14
N ALA A 49 9.75 -0.23 13.15
CA ALA A 49 9.27 -1.61 13.06
C ALA A 49 8.10 -1.82 12.07
N GLY A 50 7.50 -0.74 11.54
CA GLY A 50 6.38 -0.84 10.59
C GLY A 50 5.02 -1.15 11.25
N LYS A 51 4.75 -0.54 12.41
CA LYS A 51 3.50 -0.72 13.19
C LYS A 51 2.23 -0.36 12.41
N THR A 52 2.30 0.53 11.43
CA THR A 52 1.16 1.06 10.67
C THR A 52 0.26 -0.03 10.09
N ALA A 53 0.81 -1.10 9.51
CA ALA A 53 0.00 -2.18 8.94
C ALA A 53 -0.80 -2.94 10.02
N VAL A 54 -0.16 -3.23 11.16
CA VAL A 54 -0.81 -3.90 12.30
C VAL A 54 -1.83 -2.98 12.98
N LEU A 55 -1.54 -1.69 13.02
CA LEU A 55 -2.44 -0.66 13.53
C LEU A 55 -3.74 -0.59 12.73
N ILE A 56 -3.64 -0.51 11.39
CA ILE A 56 -4.79 -0.48 10.47
C ILE A 56 -5.60 -1.77 10.60
N ALA A 57 -4.94 -2.93 10.59
CA ALA A 57 -5.63 -4.21 10.72
C ALA A 57 -6.34 -4.37 12.07
N SER A 58 -5.73 -3.89 13.16
CA SER A 58 -6.33 -3.95 14.50
C SER A 58 -7.52 -2.99 14.63
N HIS A 59 -7.46 -1.82 13.98
CA HIS A 59 -8.57 -0.88 13.96
C HIS A 59 -9.78 -1.46 13.23
N ALA A 60 -9.57 -1.98 12.01
CA ALA A 60 -10.62 -2.64 11.24
C ALA A 60 -11.21 -3.87 11.96
N GLU A 61 -10.40 -4.57 12.76
CA GLU A 61 -10.91 -5.66 13.60
C GLU A 61 -11.90 -5.17 14.65
N LEU A 62 -11.54 -4.14 15.42
CA LEU A 62 -12.38 -3.63 16.50
C LEU A 62 -13.63 -2.90 15.98
N GLU A 63 -13.55 -2.22 14.84
CA GLU A 63 -14.70 -1.54 14.23
C GLU A 63 -15.88 -2.49 13.97
N ARG A 64 -15.61 -3.76 13.67
CA ARG A 64 -16.66 -4.78 13.49
C ARG A 64 -17.45 -5.08 14.76
N SER A 65 -16.90 -4.77 15.93
CA SER A 65 -17.51 -5.02 17.24
C SER A 65 -18.13 -3.76 17.87
N GLY A 66 -17.88 -2.58 17.31
CA GLY A 66 -18.43 -1.32 17.82
C GLY A 66 -17.56 -0.11 17.49
N PRO A 67 -18.01 1.08 17.92
CA PRO A 67 -17.30 2.33 17.68
C PRO A 67 -15.86 2.26 18.18
N THR A 68 -14.91 2.60 17.31
CA THR A 68 -13.48 2.40 17.56
C THR A 68 -12.72 3.67 17.24
N ILE A 69 -11.73 4.01 18.06
CA ILE A 69 -10.77 5.06 17.76
C ILE A 69 -9.35 4.51 17.71
N ARG A 70 -8.48 5.23 16.99
CA ARG A 70 -7.05 4.98 16.92
C ARG A 70 -6.32 6.12 17.62
N ILE A 71 -5.48 5.81 18.60
CA ILE A 71 -4.67 6.81 19.30
C ILE A 71 -3.20 6.59 18.90
N VAL A 72 -2.62 7.56 18.20
CA VAL A 72 -1.19 7.63 17.88
C VAL A 72 -0.66 8.95 18.39
N GLY A 73 0.22 8.91 19.40
CA GLY A 73 0.68 10.14 20.06
C GLY A 73 1.44 11.10 19.13
N ASP A 74 2.10 10.58 18.09
CA ASP A 74 2.78 11.42 17.11
C ASP A 74 1.81 12.20 16.20
N ASP A 75 0.64 11.65 15.89
CA ASP A 75 -0.38 12.30 15.05
C ASP A 75 -0.90 13.58 15.75
N LEU A 76 -0.88 13.60 17.10
CA LEU A 76 -1.34 14.73 17.90
C LEU A 76 -0.39 15.94 17.88
N ARG A 77 0.85 15.78 17.43
CA ARG A 77 1.82 16.88 17.39
C ARG A 77 1.42 17.98 16.40
N SER A 78 0.68 17.63 15.35
CA SER A 78 0.20 18.56 14.33
C SER A 78 -0.74 19.63 14.88
N TYR A 79 -1.41 19.37 16.01
CA TYR A 79 -2.25 20.33 16.73
C TYR A 79 -1.45 21.39 17.49
N HIS A 80 -0.13 21.22 17.64
CA HIS A 80 0.70 22.24 18.26
C HIS A 80 0.79 23.48 17.34
N PRO A 81 0.45 24.70 17.80
CA PRO A 81 0.39 25.88 16.94
C PRO A 81 1.70 26.21 16.22
N GLN A 82 2.83 25.87 16.84
CA GLN A 82 4.18 26.06 16.29
C GLN A 82 4.77 24.82 15.61
N PHE A 83 4.00 23.74 15.44
CA PHE A 83 4.49 22.47 14.86
C PHE A 83 5.22 22.68 13.53
N VAL A 84 4.59 23.40 12.60
CA VAL A 84 5.16 23.72 11.28
C VAL A 84 6.42 24.60 11.40
N ALA A 85 6.44 25.53 12.36
CA ALA A 85 7.60 26.39 12.58
C ALA A 85 8.82 25.61 13.09
N PHE A 86 8.61 24.70 14.06
CA PHE A 86 9.68 23.82 14.56
C PHE A 86 10.20 22.88 13.46
N GLN A 87 9.30 22.31 12.67
CA GLN A 87 9.67 21.45 11.53
C GLN A 87 10.48 22.21 10.47
N ARG A 88 10.15 23.47 10.18
CA ARG A 88 10.92 24.30 9.23
C ARG A 88 12.29 24.71 9.75
N HIS A 89 12.44 24.89 11.05
CA HIS A 89 13.73 25.27 11.63
C HIS A 89 14.69 24.08 11.61
N ASP A 90 14.28 22.95 12.18
CA ASP A 90 15.10 21.74 12.21
C ASP A 90 14.21 20.50 12.43
N PRO A 91 13.91 19.73 11.36
CA PRO A 91 13.12 18.50 11.44
C PRO A 91 13.70 17.45 12.42
N GLU A 92 15.03 17.39 12.59
CA GLU A 92 15.67 16.41 13.47
C GLU A 92 15.37 16.69 14.94
N THR A 93 15.38 17.97 15.34
CA THR A 93 15.18 18.37 16.74
C THR A 93 13.75 18.82 17.06
N ALA A 94 12.91 19.12 16.07
CA ALA A 94 11.52 19.60 16.24
C ALA A 94 10.66 18.80 17.23
N SER A 95 10.91 17.49 17.32
CA SER A 95 10.17 16.60 18.20
C SER A 95 10.35 16.92 19.70
N GLN A 96 11.47 17.54 20.10
CA GLN A 96 11.76 17.89 21.49
C GLN A 96 10.83 18.97 22.03
N PHE A 97 10.38 19.88 21.15
CA PHE A 97 9.52 21.00 21.52
C PHE A 97 8.05 20.61 21.61
N THR A 98 7.63 19.51 20.99
CA THR A 98 6.22 19.09 20.91
C THR A 98 5.89 17.84 21.72
N GLN A 99 6.92 17.12 22.21
CA GLN A 99 6.74 15.83 22.88
C GLN A 99 5.93 15.94 24.17
N ALA A 100 6.16 16.98 24.97
CA ALA A 100 5.47 17.14 26.25
C ALA A 100 3.96 17.36 26.05
N ASP A 101 3.58 18.26 25.13
CA ASP A 101 2.18 18.56 24.85
C ASP A 101 1.45 17.40 24.18
N ALA A 102 2.07 16.74 23.20
CA ALA A 102 1.51 15.56 22.56
C ALA A 102 1.34 14.39 23.56
N GLY A 103 2.27 14.23 24.50
CA GLY A 103 2.14 13.27 25.59
C GLY A 103 0.92 13.55 26.47
N ARG A 104 0.75 14.80 26.91
CA ARG A 104 -0.44 15.22 27.70
C ARG A 104 -1.74 14.99 26.95
N TRP A 105 -1.80 15.34 25.66
CA TRP A 105 -2.98 15.09 24.83
C TRP A 105 -3.27 13.60 24.64
N THR A 106 -2.23 12.78 24.48
CA THR A 106 -2.38 11.32 24.39
C THR A 106 -3.04 10.74 25.64
N GLU A 107 -2.57 11.15 26.82
CA GLU A 107 -3.14 10.69 28.09
C GLU A 107 -4.58 11.15 28.27
N LYS A 108 -4.86 12.45 28.01
CA LYS A 108 -6.22 13.00 28.09
C LYS A 108 -7.18 12.32 27.11
N LEU A 109 -6.73 12.05 25.89
CA LEU A 109 -7.54 11.39 24.86
C LEU A 109 -7.85 9.94 25.25
N LEU A 110 -6.86 9.22 25.79
CA LEU A 110 -7.06 7.87 26.29
C LEU A 110 -8.06 7.85 27.45
N THR A 111 -7.94 8.75 28.42
CA THR A 111 -8.91 8.90 29.52
C THR A 111 -10.31 9.21 28.98
N ALA A 112 -10.45 10.17 28.06
CA ALA A 112 -11.74 10.53 27.46
C ALA A 112 -12.37 9.36 26.69
N ALA A 113 -11.56 8.58 25.96
CA ALA A 113 -12.01 7.43 25.21
C ALA A 113 -12.52 6.31 26.13
N THR A 114 -11.76 6.01 27.20
CA THR A 114 -12.19 5.03 28.21
C THR A 114 -13.48 5.44 28.91
N GLY A 115 -13.65 6.73 29.22
CA GLY A 115 -14.88 7.27 29.81
C GLY A 115 -16.09 7.27 28.86
N ARG A 116 -15.87 7.15 27.54
CA ARG A 116 -16.94 7.04 26.54
C ARG A 116 -17.23 5.59 26.11
N ASN A 117 -16.52 4.60 26.66
CA ASN A 117 -16.70 3.18 26.36
C ASN A 117 -16.62 2.86 24.85
N VAL A 118 -15.71 3.48 24.12
CA VAL A 118 -15.40 3.10 22.73
C VAL A 118 -14.28 2.07 22.70
N ASN A 119 -14.18 1.27 21.65
CA ASN A 119 -13.02 0.43 21.41
C ASN A 119 -11.80 1.31 21.09
N ILE A 120 -10.60 0.87 21.49
CA ILE A 120 -9.38 1.67 21.39
C ILE A 120 -8.27 0.81 20.80
N VAL A 121 -7.63 1.30 19.72
CA VAL A 121 -6.32 0.82 19.30
C VAL A 121 -5.29 1.87 19.65
N PHE A 122 -4.43 1.57 20.61
CA PHE A 122 -3.46 2.52 21.15
C PHE A 122 -2.04 2.16 20.73
N GLU A 123 -1.42 3.00 19.88
CA GLU A 123 -0.03 2.82 19.46
C GLU A 123 0.93 3.36 20.52
N THR A 124 1.89 2.51 20.90
CA THR A 124 3.00 2.85 21.77
C THR A 124 4.28 2.14 21.31
N THR A 125 5.40 2.44 21.96
CA THR A 125 6.64 1.67 21.81
C THR A 125 6.73 0.50 22.79
N MET A 126 5.91 0.51 23.85
CA MET A 126 6.06 -0.37 25.03
C MET A 126 7.49 -0.34 25.61
N ARG A 127 8.13 0.84 25.58
CA ARG A 127 9.51 1.01 26.06
C ARG A 127 9.66 0.86 27.58
N THR A 128 8.64 1.23 28.35
CA THR A 128 8.71 1.27 29.81
C THR A 128 7.62 0.35 30.39
N PRO A 129 8.00 -0.78 31.01
CA PRO A 129 7.04 -1.77 31.53
C PRO A 129 6.03 -1.19 32.51
N GLU A 130 6.45 -0.23 33.35
CA GLU A 130 5.60 0.40 34.37
C GLU A 130 4.54 1.30 33.73
N ASN A 131 4.90 2.04 32.68
CA ASN A 131 3.94 2.84 31.91
C ASN A 131 2.94 1.96 31.17
N VAL A 132 3.40 0.83 30.64
CA VAL A 132 2.55 -0.17 30.00
C VAL A 132 1.56 -0.76 31.01
N ALA A 133 2.03 -1.20 32.17
CA ALA A 133 1.19 -1.71 33.25
C ALA A 133 0.17 -0.66 33.74
N ARG A 134 0.57 0.61 33.88
CA ARG A 134 -0.32 1.71 34.25
C ARG A 134 -1.46 1.90 33.24
N VAL A 135 -1.15 1.91 31.94
CA VAL A 135 -2.14 2.03 30.86
C VAL A 135 -3.12 0.86 30.88
N ILE A 136 -2.61 -0.37 31.03
CA ILE A 136 -3.42 -1.59 31.11
C ILE A 136 -4.33 -1.55 32.34
N GLY A 137 -3.79 -1.19 33.51
CA GLY A 137 -4.55 -1.10 34.75
C GLY A 137 -5.68 -0.07 34.68
N MET A 138 -5.43 1.09 34.07
CA MET A 138 -6.46 2.10 33.84
C MET A 138 -7.59 1.58 32.93
N ALA A 139 -7.25 0.89 31.83
CA ALA A 139 -8.24 0.32 30.93
C ALA A 139 -9.09 -0.77 31.61
N ARG A 140 -8.44 -1.66 32.38
CA ARG A 140 -9.15 -2.70 33.15
C ARG A 140 -10.06 -2.11 34.22
N ALA A 141 -9.62 -1.08 34.94
CA ALA A 141 -10.46 -0.38 35.91
C ALA A 141 -11.70 0.26 35.26
N ALA A 142 -11.62 0.61 33.97
CA ALA A 142 -12.74 1.08 33.16
C ALA A 142 -13.57 -0.07 32.51
N GLY A 143 -13.28 -1.33 32.83
CA GLY A 143 -14.04 -2.49 32.36
C GLY A 143 -13.68 -2.98 30.96
N TYR A 144 -12.48 -2.68 30.46
CA TYR A 144 -12.03 -3.11 29.14
C TYR A 144 -11.42 -4.51 29.14
N ASP A 145 -11.71 -5.27 28.08
CA ASP A 145 -10.90 -6.42 27.68
C ASP A 145 -9.64 -5.89 26.96
N VAL A 146 -8.46 -6.27 27.44
CA VAL A 146 -7.17 -5.70 27.00
C VAL A 146 -6.33 -6.74 26.28
N GLU A 147 -5.83 -6.38 25.10
CA GLU A 147 -4.93 -7.19 24.28
C GLU A 147 -3.62 -6.43 24.02
N ALA A 148 -2.48 -7.11 24.18
CA ALA A 148 -1.18 -6.58 23.80
C ALA A 148 -0.74 -7.19 22.46
N ARG A 149 -0.55 -6.34 21.44
CA ARG A 149 0.05 -6.74 20.16
C ARG A 149 1.43 -6.13 20.04
N ALA A 150 2.43 -6.87 19.60
CA ALA A 150 3.75 -6.30 19.30
C ALA A 150 4.25 -6.72 17.91
N VAL A 151 4.93 -5.81 17.24
CA VAL A 151 5.57 -6.10 15.95
C VAL A 151 7.02 -6.56 16.19
N ALA A 152 7.28 -7.82 15.85
CA ALA A 152 8.59 -8.45 15.96
C ALA A 152 9.41 -8.17 14.68
N VAL A 153 10.45 -7.37 14.83
CA VAL A 153 11.36 -6.96 13.74
C VAL A 153 12.78 -6.88 14.25
N ASN A 154 13.73 -7.35 13.45
CA ASN A 154 15.16 -7.19 13.72
C ASN A 154 15.53 -5.71 13.99
N PRO A 155 16.26 -5.40 15.07
CA PRO A 155 16.61 -4.01 15.44
C PRO A 155 17.35 -3.22 14.36
N ARG A 156 18.21 -3.86 13.56
CA ARG A 156 18.93 -3.20 12.45
C ARG A 156 17.97 -2.83 11.32
N LEU A 157 17.00 -3.71 11.03
CA LEU A 157 15.94 -3.46 10.04
C LEU A 157 15.02 -2.31 10.46
N SER A 158 14.63 -2.23 11.74
CA SER A 158 13.84 -1.09 12.23
C SER A 158 14.63 0.21 12.27
N TRP A 159 15.94 0.16 12.56
CA TRP A 159 16.80 1.34 12.53
C TRP A 159 16.93 1.92 11.12
N GLN A 160 17.23 1.07 10.13
CA GLN A 160 17.20 1.44 8.71
C GLN A 160 15.84 2.03 8.33
N GLY A 161 14.74 1.40 8.76
CA GLY A 161 13.39 1.90 8.48
C GLY A 161 13.13 3.32 8.98
N ASN A 162 13.81 3.77 10.04
CA ASN A 162 13.73 5.17 10.49
C ASN A 162 14.42 6.12 9.52
N HIS A 163 15.61 5.76 9.03
CA HIS A 163 16.33 6.55 8.01
C HIS A 163 15.57 6.60 6.70
N TYR A 164 15.08 5.46 6.22
CA TYR A 164 14.24 5.38 5.02
C TYR A 164 13.04 6.32 5.15
N ARG A 165 12.26 6.18 6.22
CA ARG A 165 11.07 7.02 6.44
C ARG A 165 11.42 8.51 6.58
N PHE A 166 12.54 8.83 7.22
CA PHE A 166 12.99 10.21 7.38
C PHE A 166 13.27 10.87 6.03
N GLU A 167 14.06 10.22 5.18
CA GLU A 167 14.41 10.72 3.85
C GLU A 167 13.17 10.85 2.96
N GLU A 168 12.27 9.86 2.98
CA GLU A 168 11.02 9.91 2.21
C GLU A 168 10.09 11.05 2.66
N MET A 169 9.93 11.23 3.97
CA MET A 169 9.11 12.32 4.50
C MET A 169 9.72 13.69 4.21
N LEU A 170 11.04 13.83 4.29
CA LEU A 170 11.73 15.08 3.97
C LEU A 170 11.49 15.46 2.51
N ARG A 171 11.66 14.49 1.61
CA ARG A 171 11.42 14.75 0.20
C ARG A 171 9.95 15.04 -0.09
N ALA A 172 9.06 14.43 0.69
CA ALA A 172 7.65 14.73 0.66
C ALA A 172 7.30 16.10 1.28
N GLY A 173 8.25 16.87 1.82
CA GLY A 173 7.92 18.11 2.53
C GLY A 173 6.98 17.88 3.74
N ASP A 174 6.86 16.62 4.17
CA ASP A 174 6.13 16.22 5.35
C ASP A 174 6.99 16.46 6.58
N ALA A 175 6.37 16.37 7.76
CA ALA A 175 7.06 16.49 9.04
C ALA A 175 7.96 15.26 9.31
N ALA A 176 9.14 15.25 8.68
CA ALA A 176 10.12 14.20 8.82
C ALA A 176 10.81 14.26 10.18
N ARG A 177 11.10 13.09 10.74
CA ARG A 177 11.96 13.00 11.93
C ARG A 177 12.66 11.66 11.99
N ASN A 178 13.92 11.68 12.42
CA ASN A 178 14.63 10.48 12.82
C ASN A 178 14.69 10.45 14.35
N PRO A 179 14.08 9.46 15.03
CA PRO A 179 14.18 9.37 16.49
C PRO A 179 15.65 9.21 16.92
N PRO A 180 16.07 9.79 18.07
CA PRO A 180 17.40 9.55 18.61
C PRO A 180 17.66 8.05 18.79
N GLN A 181 18.88 7.58 18.46
CA GLN A 181 19.18 6.15 18.48
C GLN A 181 18.95 5.51 19.86
N HIS A 182 19.32 6.19 20.94
CA HIS A 182 19.08 5.70 22.29
C HIS A 182 17.57 5.50 22.59
N VAL A 183 16.66 6.26 21.96
CA VAL A 183 15.21 6.07 22.10
C VAL A 183 14.76 4.81 21.38
N HIS A 184 15.30 4.55 20.19
CA HIS A 184 15.06 3.32 19.44
C HIS A 184 15.56 2.09 20.22
N ASP A 185 16.82 2.13 20.67
CA ASP A 185 17.47 1.00 21.34
C ASP A 185 16.82 0.71 22.70
N ALA A 186 16.45 1.75 23.45
CA ALA A 186 15.66 1.60 24.67
C ALA A 186 14.29 0.96 24.39
N ALA A 187 13.63 1.28 23.27
CA ALA A 187 12.37 0.63 22.90
C ALA A 187 12.54 -0.85 22.53
N VAL A 188 13.65 -1.22 21.89
CA VAL A 188 13.97 -2.63 21.58
C VAL A 188 14.09 -3.45 22.86
N ILE A 189 14.87 -2.97 23.83
CA ILE A 189 15.08 -3.64 25.13
C ILE A 189 13.80 -3.60 25.95
N GLY A 190 13.19 -2.42 26.06
CA GLY A 190 11.99 -2.17 26.85
C GLY A 190 10.79 -2.99 26.43
N LEU A 191 10.63 -3.25 25.13
CA LEU A 191 9.57 -4.12 24.61
C LEU A 191 9.70 -5.56 25.13
N ARG A 192 10.93 -6.10 25.18
CA ARG A 192 11.19 -7.45 25.70
C ARG A 192 10.78 -7.58 27.17
N VAL A 193 11.20 -6.62 27.98
CA VAL A 193 10.87 -6.57 29.42
C VAL A 193 9.37 -6.34 29.62
N SER A 194 8.76 -5.49 28.81
CA SER A 194 7.32 -5.22 28.91
C SER A 194 6.47 -6.46 28.59
N LEU A 195 6.81 -7.22 27.55
CA LEU A 195 6.10 -8.46 27.21
C LEU A 195 6.25 -9.53 28.29
N GLU A 196 7.46 -9.68 28.85
CA GLU A 196 7.71 -10.59 29.97
C GLU A 196 6.90 -10.21 31.21
N LYS A 197 6.86 -8.92 31.56
CA LYS A 197 6.04 -8.41 32.68
C LYS A 197 4.54 -8.63 32.42
N ILE A 198 4.07 -8.33 31.21
CA ILE A 198 2.67 -8.52 30.82
C ILE A 198 2.21 -9.96 31.05
N GLU A 199 3.01 -10.95 30.62
CA GLU A 199 2.64 -12.36 30.80
C GLU A 199 2.85 -12.85 32.23
N SER A 200 3.99 -12.55 32.86
CA SER A 200 4.30 -13.02 34.23
C SER A 200 3.33 -12.49 35.28
N GLU A 201 2.87 -11.25 35.14
CA GLU A 201 1.87 -10.63 36.02
C GLU A 201 0.43 -10.78 35.48
N SER A 202 0.23 -11.51 34.37
CA SER A 202 -1.10 -11.75 33.76
C SER A 202 -1.93 -10.49 33.52
N LEU A 203 -1.28 -9.42 33.06
CA LEU A 203 -1.88 -8.09 32.99
C LEU A 203 -2.95 -7.95 31.90
N VAL A 204 -2.89 -8.75 30.83
CA VAL A 204 -3.80 -8.65 29.66
C VAL A 204 -4.55 -9.97 29.42
N ASP A 205 -5.55 -9.93 28.56
CA ASP A 205 -6.38 -11.09 28.20
C ASP A 205 -5.77 -11.88 27.04
N ARG A 206 -4.96 -11.22 26.19
CA ARG A 206 -4.25 -11.84 25.07
C ARG A 206 -2.95 -11.11 24.74
N VAL A 207 -1.91 -11.88 24.40
CA VAL A 207 -0.63 -11.38 23.87
C VAL A 207 -0.40 -11.95 22.48
N GLN A 208 -0.07 -11.08 21.53
CA GLN A 208 0.20 -11.50 20.15
C GLN A 208 1.44 -10.83 19.58
N LEU A 209 2.30 -11.61 18.95
CA LEU A 209 3.44 -11.09 18.19
C LEU A 209 3.18 -11.26 16.70
N ARG A 210 3.50 -10.22 15.94
CA ARG A 210 3.33 -10.21 14.48
C ARG A 210 4.59 -9.78 13.76
N THR A 211 4.81 -10.30 12.56
CA THR A 211 5.81 -9.75 11.64
C THR A 211 5.36 -8.37 11.13
N ARG A 212 6.29 -7.62 10.51
CA ARG A 212 5.97 -6.37 9.78
C ARG A 212 4.90 -6.57 8.68
N GLY A 213 4.81 -7.78 8.12
CA GLY A 213 3.79 -8.16 7.12
C GLY A 213 2.45 -8.59 7.71
N GLY A 214 2.30 -8.60 9.04
CA GLY A 214 1.05 -8.91 9.74
C GLY A 214 0.86 -10.39 10.11
N THR A 215 1.79 -11.28 9.75
CA THR A 215 1.78 -12.71 10.11
C THR A 215 1.93 -12.88 11.61
N ILE A 216 1.07 -13.70 12.23
CA ILE A 216 1.12 -14.00 13.67
C ILE A 216 2.24 -15.02 13.93
N LEU A 217 3.18 -14.67 14.81
CA LEU A 217 4.31 -15.51 15.22
C LEU A 217 4.09 -16.18 16.57
N TYR A 218 3.33 -15.51 17.43
CA TYR A 218 3.02 -15.95 18.78
C TYR A 218 1.64 -15.43 19.14
N ASP A 219 0.86 -16.25 19.83
CA ASP A 219 -0.49 -15.93 20.23
C ASP A 219 -0.84 -16.69 21.51
N ASN A 220 -1.09 -15.98 22.60
CA ASN A 220 -1.41 -16.58 23.88
C ASN A 220 -2.58 -15.85 24.51
N GLU A 221 -3.58 -16.61 24.94
CA GLU A 221 -4.81 -16.10 25.54
C GLU A 221 -4.89 -16.55 27.00
N ARG A 222 -5.33 -15.65 27.87
CA ARG A 222 -5.56 -15.93 29.28
C ARG A 222 -6.93 -16.58 29.48
N ARG A 223 -6.97 -17.66 30.26
CA ARG A 223 -8.17 -18.37 30.73
C ARG A 223 -8.31 -18.25 32.24
N GLU A 224 -9.38 -18.79 32.79
CA GLU A 224 -9.66 -18.80 34.23
C GLU A 224 -8.51 -19.47 35.02
N ASP A 225 -7.94 -20.56 34.49
CA ASP A 225 -6.86 -21.34 35.12
C ASP A 225 -5.45 -20.81 34.81
N GLY A 226 -5.32 -19.64 34.16
CA GLY A 226 -4.04 -19.05 33.72
C GLY A 226 -3.88 -18.99 32.20
N TRP A 227 -2.64 -18.87 31.71
CA TRP A 227 -2.37 -18.78 30.27
C TRP A 227 -2.66 -20.10 29.54
N SER A 228 -3.20 -20.01 28.31
CA SER A 228 -3.48 -21.18 27.47
C SER A 228 -2.21 -21.94 27.09
N GLN A 229 -1.09 -21.24 26.97
CA GLN A 229 0.24 -21.79 26.75
C GLN A 229 1.24 -21.18 27.74
N PRO A 230 2.35 -21.86 28.05
CA PRO A 230 3.41 -21.27 28.87
C PRO A 230 3.84 -19.89 28.32
N PRO A 231 3.98 -18.86 29.18
CA PRO A 231 4.48 -17.54 28.80
C PRO A 231 5.82 -17.61 28.05
N GLN A 232 5.82 -17.17 26.79
CA GLN A 232 7.01 -17.22 25.92
C GLN A 232 7.08 -16.02 24.96
N ALA A 233 6.28 -14.97 25.15
CA ALA A 233 6.27 -13.81 24.26
C ALA A 233 7.65 -13.15 24.15
N ARG A 234 8.39 -13.02 25.26
CA ARG A 234 9.76 -12.49 25.22
C ARG A 234 10.67 -13.35 24.34
N VAL A 235 10.66 -14.67 24.54
CA VAL A 235 11.50 -15.62 23.82
C VAL A 235 11.14 -15.64 22.32
N ALA A 236 9.85 -15.63 22.00
CA ALA A 236 9.36 -15.58 20.62
C ALA A 236 9.76 -14.26 19.92
N LEU A 237 9.71 -13.13 20.62
CA LEU A 237 10.19 -11.85 20.11
C LEU A 237 11.71 -11.88 19.88
N GLU A 238 12.49 -12.32 20.87
CA GLU A 238 13.95 -12.41 20.76
C GLU A 238 14.37 -13.33 19.61
N ARG A 239 13.69 -14.47 19.45
CA ARG A 239 13.92 -15.43 18.37
C ARG A 239 13.72 -14.80 16.99
N GLU A 240 12.66 -14.01 16.78
CA GLU A 240 12.46 -13.34 15.50
C GLU A 240 13.44 -12.18 15.31
N GLN A 241 13.73 -11.42 16.38
CA GLN A 241 14.71 -10.33 16.33
C GLN A 241 16.11 -10.82 15.97
N SER A 242 16.50 -12.02 16.42
CA SER A 242 17.80 -12.63 16.16
C SER A 242 17.78 -13.65 15.01
N ARG A 243 16.64 -13.87 14.35
CA ARG A 243 16.54 -14.85 13.26
C ARG A 243 17.50 -14.44 12.14
N PRO A 244 18.36 -15.37 11.65
CA PRO A 244 19.17 -15.11 10.47
C PRO A 244 18.27 -14.72 9.30
N MET A 245 18.54 -13.57 8.71
CA MET A 245 17.81 -13.11 7.53
C MET A 245 18.05 -14.08 6.38
N THR A 246 17.01 -14.33 5.60
CA THR A 246 17.14 -15.04 4.33
C THR A 246 17.96 -14.18 3.36
N ARG A 247 18.59 -14.82 2.36
CA ARG A 247 19.33 -14.11 1.32
C ARG A 247 18.49 -13.02 0.64
N GLY A 248 17.23 -13.29 0.37
CA GLY A 248 16.32 -12.28 -0.18
C GLY A 248 15.97 -11.14 0.79
N GLU A 249 15.97 -11.37 2.10
CA GLU A 249 15.80 -10.29 3.10
C GLU A 249 17.05 -9.43 3.22
N LEU A 250 18.24 -10.03 3.17
CA LEU A 250 19.52 -9.33 3.16
C LEU A 250 19.69 -8.42 1.93
N GLN A 251 19.23 -8.86 0.76
CA GLN A 251 19.26 -8.02 -0.45
C GLN A 251 18.39 -6.77 -0.30
N ARG A 252 17.13 -6.95 0.10
CA ARG A 252 16.26 -5.79 0.37
C ARG A 252 16.85 -4.87 1.42
N PHE A 253 17.45 -5.44 2.46
CA PHE A 253 18.13 -4.65 3.49
C PHE A 253 19.35 -3.89 2.94
N SER A 254 20.09 -4.44 1.99
CA SER A 254 21.16 -3.69 1.30
C SER A 254 20.60 -2.57 0.42
N ASP A 255 19.58 -2.89 -0.38
CA ASP A 255 18.97 -1.95 -1.33
C ASP A 255 18.34 -0.74 -0.61
N ASP A 256 17.65 -0.97 0.50
CA ASP A 256 17.03 0.09 1.31
C ASP A 256 18.08 1.05 1.91
N TRP A 257 19.29 0.57 2.23
CA TRP A 257 20.40 1.44 2.69
C TRP A 257 20.99 2.26 1.54
N ASN A 258 21.15 1.65 0.37
CA ASN A 258 21.62 2.35 -0.82
C ASN A 258 20.63 3.45 -1.23
N HIS A 259 19.33 3.17 -1.13
CA HIS A 259 18.27 4.16 -1.35
C HIS A 259 18.38 5.34 -0.38
N VAL A 260 18.52 5.08 0.92
CA VAL A 260 18.75 6.13 1.94
C VAL A 260 19.97 6.99 1.59
N LEU A 261 21.10 6.38 1.27
CA LEU A 261 22.32 7.11 0.91
C LEU A 261 22.14 7.95 -0.36
N GLY A 262 21.42 7.43 -1.35
CA GLY A 262 21.04 8.18 -2.55
C GLY A 262 20.19 9.41 -2.23
N ARG A 263 19.20 9.30 -1.33
CA ARG A 263 18.39 10.44 -0.87
C ARG A 263 19.21 11.50 -0.16
N MET A 264 20.11 11.06 0.72
CA MET A 264 21.01 11.96 1.44
C MET A 264 21.89 12.75 0.47
N GLU A 265 22.40 12.09 -0.57
CA GLU A 265 23.19 12.74 -1.61
C GLU A 265 22.36 13.75 -2.42
N GLU A 266 21.15 13.38 -2.85
CA GLU A 266 20.23 14.27 -3.58
C GLU A 266 19.90 15.55 -2.81
N ARG A 267 19.59 15.44 -1.50
CA ARG A 267 19.29 16.60 -0.65
C ARG A 267 20.54 17.35 -0.18
N ARG A 268 21.74 16.94 -0.61
CA ARG A 268 23.04 17.47 -0.17
C ARG A 268 23.17 17.47 1.35
N ALA A 269 22.85 16.33 1.95
CA ALA A 269 23.06 16.11 3.37
C ALA A 269 24.54 16.37 3.73
N PRO A 270 24.83 16.95 4.91
CA PRO A 270 26.20 17.18 5.36
C PRO A 270 27.08 15.93 5.24
N ASP A 271 28.31 16.09 4.72
CA ASP A 271 29.22 14.97 4.42
C ASP A 271 29.51 14.10 5.64
N ASP A 272 29.61 14.70 6.82
CA ASP A 272 29.79 14.01 8.10
C ASP A 272 28.60 13.08 8.43
N ARG A 273 27.37 13.54 8.15
CA ARG A 273 26.15 12.75 8.34
C ARG A 273 26.06 11.63 7.33
N THR A 274 26.35 11.90 6.06
CA THR A 274 26.36 10.90 4.99
C THR A 274 27.42 9.83 5.25
N ALA A 275 28.61 10.21 5.70
CA ALA A 275 29.67 9.28 6.09
C ALA A 275 29.24 8.39 7.27
N ALA A 276 28.62 8.96 8.31
CA ALA A 276 28.14 8.21 9.46
C ALA A 276 27.07 7.16 9.07
N VAL A 277 26.12 7.53 8.22
CA VAL A 277 25.08 6.61 7.72
C VAL A 277 25.70 5.53 6.83
N ARG A 278 26.68 5.87 5.98
CA ARG A 278 27.40 4.91 5.13
C ARG A 278 28.17 3.88 5.94
N THR A 279 28.91 4.32 6.95
CA THR A 279 29.61 3.41 7.89
C THR A 279 28.61 2.48 8.56
N ARG A 280 27.48 3.02 9.02
CA ARG A 280 26.43 2.20 9.64
C ARG A 280 25.84 1.15 8.70
N ALA A 281 25.56 1.52 7.45
CA ALA A 281 25.04 0.59 6.44
C ALA A 281 26.01 -0.59 6.21
N ILE A 282 27.31 -0.30 6.07
CA ILE A 282 28.35 -1.33 5.90
C ILE A 282 28.42 -2.27 7.12
N GLU A 283 28.39 -1.71 8.33
CA GLU A 283 28.40 -2.48 9.58
C GLU A 283 27.16 -3.38 9.71
N ASP A 284 25.97 -2.84 9.43
CA ASP A 284 24.72 -3.58 9.53
C ASP A 284 24.69 -4.75 8.53
N VAL A 285 25.05 -4.51 7.27
CA VAL A 285 25.09 -5.55 6.23
C VAL A 285 26.14 -6.62 6.55
N SER A 286 27.35 -6.22 6.94
CA SER A 286 28.43 -7.14 7.31
C SER A 286 28.04 -8.05 8.48
N HIS A 287 27.37 -7.49 9.48
CA HIS A 287 26.90 -8.24 10.64
C HIS A 287 25.85 -9.29 10.26
N LEU A 288 24.85 -8.92 9.47
CA LEU A 288 23.77 -9.83 9.08
C LEU A 288 24.26 -10.92 8.11
N LEU A 289 25.28 -10.62 7.29
CA LEU A 289 25.97 -11.61 6.45
C LEU A 289 26.76 -12.62 7.28
N ALA A 290 27.49 -12.17 8.29
CA ALA A 290 28.20 -13.06 9.21
C ALA A 290 27.21 -14.00 9.90
N GLN A 291 26.11 -13.45 10.43
CA GLN A 291 25.05 -14.23 11.05
C GLN A 291 24.45 -15.29 10.10
N ARG A 292 24.28 -14.96 8.81
CA ARG A 292 23.79 -15.92 7.82
C ARG A 292 24.82 -17.02 7.53
N ARG A 293 26.11 -16.67 7.41
CA ARG A 293 27.18 -17.65 7.19
C ARG A 293 27.28 -18.66 8.33
N ASP A 294 27.15 -18.18 9.58
CA ASP A 294 27.17 -19.05 10.76
C ASP A 294 25.97 -20.03 10.73
N ALA A 295 24.78 -19.53 10.39
CA ALA A 295 23.58 -20.37 10.26
C ALA A 295 23.63 -21.37 9.08
N ASP A 296 24.33 -21.03 7.99
CA ASP A 296 24.60 -21.94 6.87
C ASP A 296 25.65 -23.01 7.26
N GLY A 297 26.61 -22.66 8.12
CA GLY A 297 27.68 -23.55 8.61
C GLY A 297 27.22 -24.60 9.63
N GLU A 298 26.17 -24.33 10.41
CA GLU A 298 25.60 -25.30 11.36
C GLU A 298 24.80 -26.42 10.68
N ASN A 299 24.33 -26.21 9.44
CA ASN A 299 23.49 -27.17 8.69
C ASN A 299 24.27 -28.09 7.72
N GLY A 300 25.61 -27.96 7.61
CA GLY A 300 26.40 -28.69 6.64
C GLY A 300 27.83 -28.98 7.12
N GLN A 301 28.23 -30.25 7.03
CA GLN A 301 29.57 -30.76 7.33
C GLN A 301 30.70 -29.78 6.94
N ARG A 302 31.64 -29.61 7.88
CA ARG A 302 32.97 -29.00 7.69
C ARG A 302 33.52 -29.22 6.28
N ARG A 303 33.62 -28.15 5.50
CA ARG A 303 34.69 -27.95 4.52
C ARG A 303 35.29 -26.56 4.73
N SER A 304 36.03 -26.42 5.82
CA SER A 304 36.91 -25.28 6.05
C SER A 304 38.16 -25.44 5.17
N ARG A 305 38.23 -24.69 4.07
CA ARG A 305 39.49 -24.09 3.64
C ARG A 305 39.38 -22.61 4.00
N SER A 306 40.09 -22.22 5.05
CA SER A 306 40.23 -20.82 5.44
C SER A 306 41.12 -20.12 4.42
N ILE A 307 40.52 -19.23 3.61
CA ILE A 307 41.27 -18.18 2.94
C ILE A 307 41.13 -16.95 3.83
N LEU A 308 42.25 -16.53 4.43
CA LEU A 308 42.39 -15.23 5.07
C LEU A 308 42.34 -14.18 3.95
N GLU A 309 41.15 -13.69 3.63
CA GLU A 309 40.97 -12.50 2.78
C GLU A 309 40.72 -11.29 3.68
N SER A 310 41.60 -10.31 3.55
CA SER A 310 41.45 -8.96 4.10
C SER A 310 40.15 -8.33 3.59
N ARG A 311 39.33 -7.81 4.52
CA ARG A 311 38.08 -7.03 4.33
C ARG A 311 37.71 -6.77 2.87
N ALA A 312 37.08 -7.76 2.25
CA ALA A 312 36.38 -7.55 1.00
C ALA A 312 35.07 -6.79 1.29
N ASP A 313 34.71 -5.88 0.39
CA ASP A 313 33.47 -5.10 0.45
C ASP A 313 32.28 -6.06 0.47
N ALA A 314 31.76 -6.32 1.67
CA ALA A 314 30.70 -7.28 1.89
C ALA A 314 29.38 -6.85 1.23
N LEU A 315 29.21 -5.56 0.93
CA LEU A 315 28.09 -5.01 0.19
C LEU A 315 28.26 -5.29 -1.31
N GLY A 316 29.45 -5.01 -1.86
CA GLY A 316 29.79 -5.28 -3.26
C GLY A 316 29.76 -6.77 -3.63
N LEU A 317 30.32 -7.64 -2.78
CA LEU A 317 30.31 -9.10 -2.99
C LEU A 317 28.92 -9.72 -2.84
N PHE A 318 28.02 -9.12 -2.07
CA PHE A 318 26.65 -9.61 -1.91
C PHE A 318 25.78 -9.26 -3.12
N VAL A 319 25.95 -8.05 -3.67
CA VAL A 319 25.33 -7.63 -4.93
C VAL A 319 25.77 -8.55 -6.09
N GLU A 320 27.06 -8.94 -6.17
CA GLU A 320 27.54 -9.86 -7.21
C GLU A 320 27.05 -11.32 -7.08
N LEU A 321 26.70 -11.80 -5.87
CA LEU A 321 26.26 -13.18 -5.63
C LEU A 321 24.73 -13.36 -5.55
N TYR A 322 23.96 -12.29 -5.34
CA TYR A 322 22.51 -12.32 -5.06
C TYR A 322 21.62 -11.43 -5.92
N ASP A 323 22.13 -10.86 -7.01
CA ASP A 323 21.43 -10.00 -7.98
C ASP A 323 20.22 -10.64 -8.73
N ASN A 324 19.67 -11.74 -8.23
CA ASN A 324 18.55 -12.50 -8.80
C ASN A 324 17.25 -12.40 -7.97
N ALA A 325 16.94 -11.24 -7.39
CA ALA A 325 15.75 -11.01 -6.56
C ALA A 325 14.64 -10.20 -7.26
N LEU A 326 14.43 -10.39 -8.56
CA LEU A 326 13.26 -9.82 -9.22
C LEU A 326 11.97 -10.48 -8.69
N ARG A 327 10.88 -9.70 -8.56
CA ARG A 327 9.54 -10.17 -8.17
C ARG A 327 8.52 -9.83 -9.24
N ASP A 328 7.49 -10.64 -9.39
CA ASP A 328 6.40 -10.37 -10.34
C ASP A 328 5.43 -9.29 -9.83
N ALA A 329 4.41 -8.98 -10.63
CA ALA A 329 3.42 -7.95 -10.34
C ALA A 329 2.58 -8.21 -9.07
N GLU A 330 2.62 -9.42 -8.52
CA GLU A 330 1.96 -9.84 -7.28
C GLU A 330 2.92 -9.93 -6.08
N ARG A 331 4.14 -9.39 -6.20
CA ARG A 331 5.23 -9.43 -5.20
C ARG A 331 5.75 -10.85 -4.89
N ARG A 332 5.50 -11.82 -5.77
CA ARG A 332 6.03 -13.19 -5.61
C ARG A 332 7.46 -13.25 -6.20
N PRO A 333 8.35 -14.09 -5.67
CA PRO A 333 9.67 -14.28 -6.28
C PRO A 333 9.54 -14.71 -7.75
N ILE A 334 10.22 -14.03 -8.67
CA ILE A 334 10.32 -14.49 -10.06
C ILE A 334 10.95 -15.89 -10.06
N GLY A 335 10.38 -16.82 -10.83
CA GLY A 335 10.80 -18.22 -10.83
C GLY A 335 10.18 -19.11 -9.74
N ASN A 336 9.12 -18.67 -9.04
CA ASN A 336 8.37 -19.52 -8.11
C ASN A 336 7.54 -20.57 -8.85
N ILE A 337 8.18 -21.71 -9.17
CA ILE A 337 7.59 -22.83 -9.94
C ILE A 337 6.33 -23.38 -9.27
N LYS A 338 6.32 -23.44 -7.93
CA LYS A 338 5.17 -23.91 -7.14
C LYS A 338 3.94 -23.03 -7.34
N ALA A 339 4.09 -21.72 -7.16
CA ALA A 339 2.99 -20.77 -7.32
C ALA A 339 2.46 -20.77 -8.76
N HIS A 340 3.35 -20.93 -9.74
CA HIS A 340 2.98 -21.05 -11.14
C HIS A 340 2.15 -22.33 -11.42
N ALA A 341 2.59 -23.49 -10.92
CA ALA A 341 1.89 -24.75 -11.12
C ALA A 341 0.46 -24.73 -10.53
N VAL A 342 0.29 -24.14 -9.34
CA VAL A 342 -1.02 -23.96 -8.69
C VAL A 342 -1.88 -22.93 -9.45
N GLY A 343 -1.29 -21.80 -9.83
CA GLY A 343 -1.98 -20.73 -10.56
C GLY A 343 -2.54 -21.20 -11.90
N ARG A 344 -1.82 -22.07 -12.62
CA ARG A 344 -2.26 -22.71 -13.85
C ARG A 344 -3.54 -23.53 -13.69
N LEU A 345 -3.61 -24.35 -12.65
CA LEU A 345 -4.80 -25.16 -12.38
C LEU A 345 -5.98 -24.28 -11.96
N SER A 346 -5.72 -23.26 -11.14
CA SER A 346 -6.73 -22.29 -10.71
C SER A 346 -7.35 -21.54 -11.90
N GLN A 347 -6.53 -21.00 -12.81
CA GLN A 347 -7.04 -20.30 -14.01
C GLN A 347 -7.77 -21.24 -14.99
N SER A 348 -7.24 -22.45 -15.20
CA SER A 348 -7.94 -23.45 -16.02
C SER A 348 -9.33 -23.76 -15.46
N TYR A 349 -9.46 -23.86 -14.13
CA TYR A 349 -10.74 -24.07 -13.46
C TYR A 349 -11.67 -22.85 -13.55
N MET A 350 -11.15 -21.63 -13.34
CA MET A 350 -11.93 -20.39 -13.52
C MET A 350 -12.46 -20.25 -14.94
N ALA A 351 -11.68 -20.61 -15.96
CA ALA A 351 -12.13 -20.61 -17.35
C ALA A 351 -13.29 -21.60 -17.58
N LEU A 352 -13.23 -22.81 -17.01
CA LEU A 352 -14.34 -23.77 -17.08
C LEU A 352 -15.59 -23.26 -16.34
N LYS A 353 -15.42 -22.65 -15.17
CA LYS A 353 -16.54 -22.04 -14.43
C LYS A 353 -17.15 -20.86 -15.19
N LEU A 354 -16.34 -20.10 -15.91
CA LEU A 354 -16.82 -18.99 -16.74
C LEU A 354 -17.65 -19.51 -17.92
N VAL A 355 -17.23 -20.61 -18.56
CA VAL A 355 -18.03 -21.31 -19.58
C VAL A 355 -19.35 -21.82 -19.00
N GLU A 356 -19.32 -22.41 -17.81
CA GLU A 356 -20.54 -22.85 -17.10
C GLU A 356 -21.49 -21.68 -16.81
N ALA A 357 -20.96 -20.54 -16.37
CA ALA A 357 -21.73 -19.32 -16.13
C ALA A 357 -22.34 -18.75 -17.41
N ALA A 358 -21.56 -18.63 -18.49
CA ALA A 358 -22.02 -18.14 -19.78
C ALA A 358 -23.14 -19.03 -20.37
N ARG A 359 -23.01 -20.35 -20.24
CA ARG A 359 -24.07 -21.30 -20.61
C ARG A 359 -25.35 -21.05 -19.81
N ASN A 360 -25.24 -20.95 -18.49
CA ASN A 360 -26.40 -20.77 -17.61
C ASN A 360 -27.09 -19.41 -17.81
N LEU A 361 -26.36 -18.41 -18.31
CA LEU A 361 -26.88 -17.08 -18.66
C LEU A 361 -27.43 -17.01 -20.10
N GLY A 362 -27.31 -18.07 -20.89
CA GLY A 362 -27.76 -18.09 -22.28
C GLY A 362 -26.90 -17.24 -23.22
N LEU A 363 -25.64 -16.98 -22.87
CA LEU A 363 -24.75 -16.09 -23.63
C LEU A 363 -24.09 -16.77 -24.84
N PHE A 364 -24.20 -18.10 -24.98
CA PHE A 364 -23.61 -18.83 -26.09
C PHE A 364 -24.50 -18.86 -27.33
N PRO A 365 -23.94 -18.72 -28.54
CA PRO A 365 -24.68 -18.92 -29.78
C PRO A 365 -25.03 -20.41 -29.96
N GLU A 366 -26.21 -20.71 -30.50
CA GLU A 366 -26.77 -22.08 -30.58
C GLU A 366 -25.88 -23.09 -31.31
N ASN A 367 -25.03 -22.65 -32.25
CA ASN A 367 -24.11 -23.51 -33.02
C ASN A 367 -22.62 -23.16 -32.82
N GLY A 368 -22.26 -22.51 -31.71
CA GLY A 368 -20.87 -22.15 -31.41
C GLY A 368 -20.04 -23.31 -30.84
N THR A 369 -18.84 -23.53 -31.36
CA THR A 369 -17.86 -24.47 -30.78
C THR A 369 -16.75 -23.71 -30.08
N ILE A 370 -16.39 -24.10 -28.85
CA ILE A 370 -15.25 -23.50 -28.15
C ILE A 370 -13.96 -24.05 -28.73
N VAL A 371 -13.08 -23.17 -29.21
CA VAL A 371 -11.77 -23.53 -29.76
C VAL A 371 -10.66 -22.88 -28.95
N SER A 372 -9.54 -23.60 -28.83
CA SER A 372 -8.33 -23.05 -28.21
C SER A 372 -7.64 -22.07 -29.16
N THR A 373 -7.35 -20.87 -28.71
CA THR A 373 -6.55 -19.87 -29.42
C THR A 373 -5.16 -19.77 -28.80
N ARG A 374 -4.17 -19.23 -29.53
CA ARG A 374 -2.85 -18.98 -28.95
C ARG A 374 -3.00 -17.93 -27.85
N ALA A 375 -2.34 -18.15 -26.71
CA ALA A 375 -2.20 -17.17 -25.65
C ALA A 375 -1.77 -15.81 -26.23
N MET A 376 -2.65 -14.81 -26.16
CA MET A 376 -2.38 -13.50 -26.77
C MET A 376 -1.44 -12.65 -25.92
N VAL A 377 -1.39 -12.88 -24.60
CA VAL A 377 -0.60 -12.09 -23.65
C VAL A 377 0.65 -12.85 -23.22
N GLN A 378 1.58 -13.04 -24.16
CA GLN A 378 2.97 -13.42 -23.84
C GLN A 378 3.84 -12.17 -23.95
N ASP A 379 4.24 -11.60 -22.81
CA ASP A 379 5.14 -10.44 -22.83
C ASP A 379 6.55 -10.88 -23.24
N LYS A 380 6.87 -10.69 -24.51
CA LYS A 380 8.21 -10.94 -25.07
C LYS A 380 9.23 -9.86 -24.67
N ARG A 381 8.83 -8.87 -23.87
CA ARG A 381 9.68 -7.75 -23.40
C ARG A 381 10.32 -7.98 -22.03
N GLY A 382 10.11 -9.15 -21.40
CA GLY A 382 10.80 -9.55 -20.18
C GLY A 382 12.32 -9.76 -20.38
N ALA A 383 13.08 -9.79 -19.29
CA ALA A 383 14.50 -10.09 -19.30
C ALA A 383 14.77 -11.39 -20.08
N ARG A 384 15.90 -11.45 -20.81
CA ARG A 384 16.28 -12.64 -21.58
C ARG A 384 16.20 -13.91 -20.70
N GLU A 385 16.60 -13.85 -19.45
CA GLU A 385 16.67 -14.99 -18.54
C GLU A 385 15.32 -15.49 -17.99
N PHE A 386 14.36 -14.57 -17.77
CA PHE A 386 13.05 -14.87 -17.17
C PHE A 386 11.86 -14.33 -18.01
N PRO A 387 11.49 -15.00 -19.12
CA PRO A 387 10.38 -14.58 -19.96
C PRO A 387 9.03 -14.72 -19.22
N ALA A 388 8.06 -13.90 -19.62
CA ALA A 388 6.69 -14.07 -19.18
C ALA A 388 6.12 -15.42 -19.65
N ALA A 389 5.55 -16.16 -18.71
CA ALA A 389 5.02 -17.51 -18.87
C ALA A 389 3.50 -17.49 -18.78
N HIS A 390 2.85 -18.12 -19.75
CA HIS A 390 1.40 -18.25 -19.75
C HIS A 390 0.97 -19.36 -18.80
N ARG A 391 0.19 -19.01 -17.78
CA ARG A 391 -0.30 -19.96 -16.77
C ARG A 391 -1.30 -20.93 -17.39
N MET A 392 -2.20 -20.51 -18.28
CA MET A 392 -3.11 -21.44 -18.96
C MET A 392 -2.46 -22.14 -20.18
N PRO A 393 -2.97 -23.30 -20.65
CA PRO A 393 -2.49 -23.93 -21.89
C PRO A 393 -2.79 -23.12 -23.16
N ALA A 394 -3.91 -22.39 -23.16
CA ALA A 394 -4.43 -21.64 -24.28
C ALA A 394 -5.54 -20.67 -23.83
N ASP A 395 -5.78 -19.64 -24.64
CA ASP A 395 -7.00 -18.83 -24.55
C ASP A 395 -8.19 -19.59 -25.17
N LEU A 396 -9.41 -19.15 -24.88
CA LEU A 396 -10.65 -19.76 -25.39
C LEU A 396 -11.47 -18.74 -26.18
N ALA A 397 -11.92 -19.15 -27.37
CA ALA A 397 -12.83 -18.40 -28.22
C ALA A 397 -13.99 -19.30 -28.67
N VAL A 398 -15.14 -18.70 -28.97
CA VAL A 398 -16.27 -19.38 -29.59
C VAL A 398 -16.18 -19.15 -31.10
N GLU A 399 -16.13 -20.24 -31.86
CA GLU A 399 -16.16 -20.26 -33.32
C GLU A 399 -17.54 -20.66 -33.80
N THR A 400 -18.15 -19.83 -34.65
CA THR A 400 -19.45 -20.10 -35.27
C THR A 400 -19.29 -20.78 -36.63
N PRO A 401 -20.34 -21.43 -37.18
CA PRO A 401 -20.25 -22.22 -38.42
C PRO A 401 -19.86 -21.41 -39.67
N ASP A 402 -20.06 -20.10 -39.64
CA ASP A 402 -19.61 -19.14 -40.66
C ASP A 402 -18.11 -18.80 -40.57
N GLY A 403 -17.39 -19.40 -39.62
CA GLY A 403 -15.96 -19.18 -39.38
C GLY A 403 -15.64 -17.94 -38.55
N SER A 404 -16.65 -17.22 -38.05
CA SER A 404 -16.43 -16.07 -37.17
C SER A 404 -15.95 -16.55 -35.79
N ARG A 405 -15.01 -15.82 -35.18
CA ARG A 405 -14.43 -16.16 -33.88
C ARG A 405 -14.54 -14.98 -32.93
N ARG A 406 -15.14 -15.22 -31.76
CA ARG A 406 -15.33 -14.22 -30.70
C ARG A 406 -14.75 -14.74 -29.39
N ARG A 407 -14.01 -13.91 -28.64
CA ARG A 407 -13.39 -14.36 -27.37
C ARG A 407 -14.46 -14.65 -26.33
N LEU A 408 -14.19 -15.58 -25.41
CA LEU A 408 -15.15 -15.90 -24.35
C LEU A 408 -15.52 -14.67 -23.50
N THR A 409 -14.54 -13.79 -23.22
CA THR A 409 -14.74 -12.52 -22.49
C THR A 409 -15.80 -11.62 -23.14
N GLU A 410 -15.84 -11.59 -24.46
CA GLU A 410 -16.64 -10.63 -25.21
C GLU A 410 -18.15 -10.95 -25.15
N PHE A 411 -18.55 -12.12 -24.64
CA PHE A 411 -19.95 -12.52 -24.50
C PHE A 411 -20.64 -11.97 -23.25
N PHE A 412 -19.92 -11.27 -22.36
CA PHE A 412 -20.48 -10.60 -21.18
C PHE A 412 -20.71 -9.12 -21.47
N ASP A 413 -21.87 -8.55 -21.13
CA ASP A 413 -22.27 -7.17 -21.46
C ASP A 413 -21.74 -6.15 -20.44
N VAL A 414 -21.53 -6.55 -19.19
CA VAL A 414 -21.00 -5.65 -18.15
C VAL A 414 -19.51 -5.40 -18.40
N ALA A 415 -19.15 -4.17 -18.79
CA ALA A 415 -17.77 -3.79 -19.08
C ALA A 415 -16.77 -4.08 -17.93
N LEU A 416 -17.24 -3.97 -16.68
CA LEU A 416 -16.43 -4.33 -15.50
C LEU A 416 -16.16 -5.85 -15.44
N ASN A 417 -17.12 -6.68 -15.85
CA ASN A 417 -16.95 -8.13 -15.93
C ASN A 417 -15.95 -8.49 -17.03
N GLN A 418 -16.03 -7.87 -18.21
CA GLN A 418 -15.05 -8.07 -19.28
C GLN A 418 -13.62 -7.76 -18.81
N ALA A 419 -13.42 -6.63 -18.12
CA ALA A 419 -12.12 -6.23 -17.58
C ALA A 419 -11.61 -7.19 -16.49
N ALA A 420 -12.49 -7.68 -15.61
CA ALA A 420 -12.14 -8.65 -14.58
C ALA A 420 -11.77 -10.02 -15.16
N ILE A 421 -12.54 -10.52 -16.13
CA ILE A 421 -12.27 -11.78 -16.84
C ILE A 421 -10.90 -11.74 -17.53
N ASP A 422 -10.61 -10.65 -18.25
CA ASP A 422 -9.34 -10.49 -18.96
C ASP A 422 -8.14 -10.27 -18.03
N ARG A 423 -8.35 -9.74 -16.82
CA ARG A 423 -7.28 -9.53 -15.84
C ARG A 423 -7.00 -10.77 -15.00
N ASP A 424 -8.04 -11.46 -14.55
CA ASP A 424 -7.96 -12.43 -13.46
C ASP A 424 -8.08 -13.90 -13.94
N ILE A 425 -8.74 -14.14 -15.09
CA ILE A 425 -8.94 -15.49 -15.66
C ILE A 425 -8.01 -15.71 -16.86
N PHE A 426 -8.05 -14.81 -17.84
CA PHE A 426 -7.19 -14.85 -19.04
C PHE A 426 -5.95 -13.96 -18.91
N GLY A 427 -5.78 -13.32 -17.75
CA GLY A 427 -4.73 -12.33 -17.50
C GLY A 427 -3.57 -12.84 -16.65
N ARG A 428 -2.52 -12.01 -16.71
CA ARG A 428 -1.20 -12.04 -16.04
C ARG A 428 -0.42 -13.36 -16.02
N THR A 429 0.79 -13.24 -16.55
CA THR A 429 1.79 -14.26 -16.77
C THR A 429 2.90 -14.15 -15.73
N ASP A 430 3.26 -15.28 -15.09
CA ASP A 430 4.42 -15.31 -14.17
C ASP A 430 5.68 -15.01 -14.95
N ARG A 431 6.66 -14.33 -14.34
CA ARG A 431 8.02 -14.34 -14.90
C ARG A 431 8.70 -15.60 -14.39
N LEU A 432 9.04 -16.50 -15.30
CA LEU A 432 9.69 -17.79 -14.99
C LEU A 432 10.96 -17.95 -15.78
N SER A 433 11.83 -18.88 -15.36
CA SER A 433 13.02 -19.22 -16.13
C SER A 433 12.65 -19.61 -17.57
N ARG A 434 13.55 -19.37 -18.53
CA ARG A 434 13.38 -19.90 -19.89
C ARG A 434 13.13 -21.41 -19.90
N LEU A 435 13.74 -22.16 -18.98
CA LEU A 435 13.56 -23.61 -18.88
C LEU A 435 12.13 -23.96 -18.47
N SER A 436 11.50 -23.19 -17.58
CA SER A 436 10.09 -23.35 -17.21
C SER A 436 9.17 -23.10 -18.41
N ASN A 437 9.41 -22.03 -19.17
CA ASN A 437 8.67 -21.74 -20.40
C ASN A 437 8.81 -22.84 -21.47
N VAL A 438 9.99 -23.46 -21.56
CA VAL A 438 10.22 -24.62 -22.42
C VAL A 438 9.41 -25.82 -21.95
N VAL A 439 9.34 -26.05 -20.64
CA VAL A 439 8.50 -27.10 -20.04
C VAL A 439 7.02 -26.86 -20.35
N ASP A 440 6.49 -25.66 -20.15
CA ASP A 440 5.09 -25.35 -20.46
C ASP A 440 4.77 -25.52 -21.95
N SER A 441 5.68 -25.08 -22.83
CA SER A 441 5.55 -25.32 -24.27
C SER A 441 5.54 -26.82 -24.60
N TRP A 442 6.25 -27.66 -23.86
CA TRP A 442 6.20 -29.11 -24.03
C TRP A 442 4.89 -29.71 -23.54
N LEU A 443 4.32 -29.19 -22.44
CA LEU A 443 3.00 -29.60 -21.93
C LEU A 443 1.88 -29.21 -22.91
N GLU A 444 1.96 -28.03 -23.50
CA GLU A 444 1.04 -27.59 -24.56
C GLU A 444 1.14 -28.48 -25.80
N ALA A 445 2.36 -28.80 -26.24
CA ALA A 445 2.62 -29.69 -27.37
C ALA A 445 2.21 -31.15 -27.10
N ALA A 446 2.15 -31.55 -25.82
CA ALA A 446 1.63 -32.84 -25.37
C ALA A 446 0.09 -32.90 -25.37
N GLY A 447 -0.59 -31.85 -25.85
CA GLY A 447 -2.03 -31.86 -26.13
C GLY A 447 -2.89 -31.10 -25.13
N MET A 448 -2.30 -30.35 -24.18
CA MET A 448 -3.09 -29.63 -23.16
C MET A 448 -4.06 -28.59 -23.73
N ARG A 449 -3.75 -27.99 -24.89
CA ARG A 449 -4.67 -27.06 -25.58
C ARG A 449 -5.96 -27.76 -26.00
N THR A 450 -5.82 -28.94 -26.60
CA THR A 450 -6.95 -29.77 -27.03
C THR A 450 -7.73 -30.30 -25.83
N THR A 451 -7.02 -30.70 -24.76
CA THR A 451 -7.64 -31.14 -23.50
C THR A 451 -8.53 -30.05 -22.89
N LEU A 452 -8.04 -28.81 -22.79
CA LEU A 452 -8.80 -27.70 -22.23
C LEU A 452 -10.00 -27.34 -23.11
N ALA A 453 -9.84 -27.26 -24.42
CA ALA A 453 -10.96 -27.00 -25.35
C ALA A 453 -12.03 -28.11 -25.29
N ARG A 454 -11.61 -29.38 -25.20
CA ARG A 454 -12.54 -30.51 -25.04
C ARG A 454 -13.33 -30.41 -23.73
N ALA A 455 -12.66 -30.09 -22.62
CA ALA A 455 -13.30 -29.87 -21.33
C ALA A 455 -14.30 -28.70 -21.39
N ALA A 456 -13.90 -27.58 -21.98
CA ALA A 456 -14.77 -26.41 -22.16
C ALA A 456 -16.01 -26.73 -23.01
N ASN A 457 -15.87 -27.47 -24.11
CA ASN A 457 -17.04 -27.88 -24.93
C ASN A 457 -17.97 -28.85 -24.19
N ALA A 458 -17.44 -29.75 -23.36
CA ALA A 458 -18.27 -30.64 -22.54
C ALA A 458 -19.08 -29.86 -21.49
N VAL A 459 -18.49 -28.80 -20.92
CA VAL A 459 -19.19 -27.87 -20.02
C VAL A 459 -20.21 -27.04 -20.78
N ALA A 460 -19.84 -26.44 -21.92
CA ALA A 460 -20.74 -25.63 -22.74
C ALA A 460 -21.97 -26.40 -23.22
N SER A 461 -21.81 -27.67 -23.61
CA SER A 461 -22.91 -28.53 -24.06
C SER A 461 -23.73 -29.15 -22.92
N GLY A 462 -23.44 -28.82 -21.65
CA GLY A 462 -24.14 -29.40 -20.50
C GLY A 462 -23.82 -30.86 -20.18
N ARG A 463 -22.87 -31.49 -20.88
CA ARG A 463 -22.50 -32.91 -20.66
C ARG A 463 -21.71 -33.12 -19.36
N MET A 464 -21.02 -32.09 -18.87
CA MET A 464 -20.25 -32.11 -17.63
C MET A 464 -20.44 -30.79 -16.87
N SER A 465 -20.30 -30.82 -15.54
CA SER A 465 -20.09 -29.61 -14.75
C SER A 465 -18.63 -29.16 -14.86
N ALA A 466 -18.34 -27.91 -14.50
CA ALA A 466 -16.95 -27.43 -14.46
C ALA A 466 -16.07 -28.26 -13.49
N ASP A 467 -16.65 -28.76 -12.39
CA ASP A 467 -15.96 -29.61 -11.41
C ASP A 467 -15.62 -31.00 -11.95
N ALA A 468 -16.55 -31.61 -12.68
CA ALA A 468 -16.33 -32.89 -13.36
C ALA A 468 -15.32 -32.72 -14.51
N ALA A 469 -15.45 -31.67 -15.31
CA ALA A 469 -14.52 -31.38 -16.40
C ALA A 469 -13.09 -31.11 -15.89
N MET A 470 -12.93 -30.48 -14.73
CA MET A 470 -11.62 -30.30 -14.09
C MET A 470 -11.03 -31.63 -13.63
N SER A 471 -11.82 -32.43 -12.89
CA SER A 471 -11.34 -33.65 -12.21
C SER A 471 -11.13 -34.82 -13.18
N ASP A 472 -11.97 -34.94 -14.22
CA ASP A 472 -11.99 -36.11 -15.11
C ASP A 472 -11.27 -35.86 -16.44
N VAL A 473 -11.03 -34.59 -16.80
CA VAL A 473 -10.43 -34.23 -18.10
C VAL A 473 -9.16 -33.40 -17.95
N VAL A 474 -9.18 -32.29 -17.19
CA VAL A 474 -8.06 -31.35 -17.14
C VAL A 474 -6.92 -31.84 -16.24
N GLU A 475 -7.19 -32.24 -15.00
CA GLU A 475 -6.17 -32.76 -14.06
C GLU A 475 -5.49 -34.05 -14.60
N PRO A 476 -6.21 -35.05 -15.12
CA PRO A 476 -5.59 -36.22 -15.75
C PRO A 476 -4.81 -35.86 -17.02
N GLY A 477 -5.30 -34.88 -17.78
CA GLY A 477 -4.60 -34.36 -18.96
C GLY A 477 -3.24 -33.76 -18.63
N TYR A 478 -3.15 -32.97 -17.56
CA TYR A 478 -1.87 -32.43 -17.09
C TYR A 478 -0.92 -33.55 -16.64
N ALA A 479 -1.41 -34.55 -15.91
CA ALA A 479 -0.59 -35.69 -15.50
C ALA A 479 0.00 -36.44 -16.72
N ALA A 480 -0.82 -36.70 -17.75
CA ALA A 480 -0.37 -37.34 -18.99
C ALA A 480 0.65 -36.49 -19.76
N ALA A 481 0.40 -35.18 -19.86
CA ALA A 481 1.30 -34.23 -20.53
C ALA A 481 2.67 -34.15 -19.83
N ILE A 482 2.69 -34.16 -18.49
CA ILE A 482 3.91 -34.14 -17.69
C ILE A 482 4.74 -35.42 -17.91
N ALA A 483 4.09 -36.59 -17.93
CA ALA A 483 4.77 -37.86 -18.22
C ALA A 483 5.41 -37.86 -19.63
N GLN A 484 4.70 -37.32 -20.63
CA GLN A 484 5.22 -37.19 -21.99
C GLN A 484 6.39 -36.19 -22.07
N ALA A 485 6.35 -35.10 -21.30
CA ALA A 485 7.43 -34.11 -21.22
C ALA A 485 8.69 -34.70 -20.53
N GLN A 486 8.53 -35.49 -19.47
CA GLN A 486 9.62 -36.23 -18.82
C GLN A 486 10.27 -37.23 -19.80
N GLY A 487 9.47 -38.03 -20.50
CA GLY A 487 9.99 -38.97 -21.51
C GLY A 487 10.65 -38.27 -22.71
N ARG A 488 10.30 -37.01 -22.98
CA ARG A 488 11.00 -36.18 -23.99
C ARG A 488 12.34 -35.67 -23.47
N LEU A 489 12.43 -35.26 -22.21
CA LEU A 489 13.67 -34.80 -21.59
C LEU A 489 14.74 -35.90 -21.60
N GLU A 490 14.37 -37.11 -21.14
CA GLU A 490 15.28 -38.25 -21.09
C GLU A 490 15.79 -38.65 -22.49
N ARG A 491 14.89 -38.70 -23.49
CA ARG A 491 15.29 -38.97 -24.88
C ARG A 491 16.26 -37.93 -25.43
N ASN A 492 16.02 -36.65 -25.17
CA ASN A 492 16.90 -35.58 -25.65
C ASN A 492 18.30 -35.67 -25.00
N MET A 493 18.37 -36.01 -23.72
CA MET A 493 19.65 -36.18 -23.02
C MET A 493 20.43 -37.40 -23.50
N ALA A 494 19.74 -38.53 -23.70
CA ALA A 494 20.36 -39.73 -24.27
C ALA A 494 20.92 -39.50 -25.69
N ILE A 495 20.28 -38.63 -26.48
CA ILE A 495 20.80 -38.22 -27.80
C ILE A 495 22.03 -37.32 -27.63
N ALA A 496 21.98 -36.33 -26.73
CA ALA A 496 23.08 -35.41 -26.46
C ALA A 496 24.35 -36.13 -25.96
N GLU A 497 24.20 -37.10 -25.06
CA GLU A 497 25.29 -37.93 -24.55
C GLU A 497 25.92 -38.79 -25.65
N ARG A 498 25.11 -39.43 -26.51
CA ARG A 498 25.61 -40.19 -27.67
C ARG A 498 26.37 -39.31 -28.66
N THR A 499 25.91 -38.09 -28.90
CA THR A 499 26.60 -37.13 -29.79
C THR A 499 27.93 -36.68 -29.19
N ALA A 500 27.99 -36.41 -27.88
CA ALA A 500 29.24 -36.03 -27.20
C ALA A 500 30.28 -37.16 -27.21
N ILE A 501 29.86 -38.40 -26.98
CA ILE A 501 30.73 -39.58 -27.07
C ILE A 501 31.26 -39.75 -28.51
N ALA A 502 30.40 -39.54 -29.52
CA ALA A 502 30.81 -39.63 -30.92
C ALA A 502 31.82 -38.55 -31.35
N THR A 503 31.82 -37.38 -30.73
CA THR A 503 32.80 -36.31 -30.99
C THR A 503 34.14 -36.50 -30.28
N VAL A 504 34.20 -37.34 -29.25
CA VAL A 504 35.45 -37.67 -28.54
C VAL A 504 36.24 -38.78 -29.24
N ILE A 505 35.58 -39.59 -30.06
CA ILE A 505 36.22 -40.62 -30.88
C ILE A 505 36.73 -39.96 -32.17
N VAL A 506 38.02 -39.69 -32.21
CA VAL A 506 38.74 -39.13 -33.37
C VAL A 506 39.54 -40.22 -34.09
N ASP A 507 39.71 -40.08 -35.40
CA ASP A 507 40.57 -40.95 -36.19
C ASP A 507 42.07 -40.62 -36.00
N GLU A 508 42.95 -41.36 -36.67
CA GLU A 508 44.41 -41.18 -36.57
C GLU A 508 44.90 -39.78 -37.00
N ARG A 509 44.05 -38.98 -37.65
CA ARG A 509 44.36 -37.60 -38.07
C ARG A 509 43.76 -36.55 -37.13
N GLY A 510 43.09 -36.98 -36.07
CA GLY A 510 42.44 -36.10 -35.09
C GLY A 510 41.05 -35.63 -35.49
N GLU A 511 40.45 -36.21 -36.54
CA GLU A 511 39.12 -35.81 -37.03
C GLU A 511 38.00 -36.69 -36.43
N PRO A 512 36.86 -36.12 -36.01
CA PRO A 512 35.78 -36.90 -35.38
C PRO A 512 35.19 -37.95 -36.34
N VAL A 513 35.12 -39.21 -35.90
CA VAL A 513 34.75 -40.37 -36.74
C VAL A 513 33.31 -40.32 -37.28
N ARG A 514 32.43 -39.49 -36.70
CA ARG A 514 31.07 -39.24 -37.26
C ARG A 514 30.52 -37.87 -36.86
N ALA A 515 30.30 -37.01 -37.85
CA ALA A 515 29.57 -35.75 -37.67
C ALA A 515 28.05 -35.99 -37.63
N LEU A 516 27.44 -35.98 -36.44
CA LEU A 516 25.99 -35.89 -36.27
C LEU A 516 25.60 -34.41 -36.12
N ARG A 517 24.71 -33.92 -37.00
CA ARG A 517 24.19 -32.54 -36.91
C ARG A 517 23.38 -32.35 -35.62
N ASP A 518 23.70 -31.28 -34.89
CA ASP A 518 23.03 -30.91 -33.65
C ASP A 518 21.60 -30.39 -33.91
N ASN A 519 20.60 -31.20 -33.57
CA ASN A 519 19.17 -30.88 -33.71
C ASN A 519 18.50 -30.62 -32.34
N LEU A 520 19.24 -30.22 -31.31
CA LEU A 520 18.69 -30.01 -29.97
C LEU A 520 18.34 -28.53 -29.71
N ARG A 521 17.08 -28.28 -29.31
CA ARG A 521 16.56 -26.94 -28.97
C ARG A 521 17.18 -26.29 -27.70
N LEU A 522 18.02 -27.02 -26.96
CA LEU A 522 18.64 -26.53 -25.72
C LEU A 522 19.88 -25.65 -25.93
N ARG A 523 20.38 -25.50 -27.16
CA ARG A 523 21.40 -24.51 -27.59
C ARG A 523 22.58 -24.29 -26.63
N THR A 524 23.03 -25.31 -25.92
CA THR A 524 24.16 -25.25 -24.99
C THR A 524 25.29 -26.10 -25.55
N ALA A 525 26.44 -25.49 -25.81
CA ALA A 525 27.57 -26.12 -26.51
C ALA A 525 28.40 -27.07 -25.61
N ASP A 526 28.26 -26.96 -24.29
CA ASP A 526 29.08 -27.64 -23.29
C ASP A 526 28.30 -28.71 -22.50
N LEU A 527 28.92 -29.87 -22.27
CA LEU A 527 28.35 -31.05 -21.62
C LEU A 527 27.96 -30.78 -20.16
N GLU A 528 28.78 -29.99 -19.45
CA GLU A 528 28.56 -29.67 -18.04
C GLU A 528 27.35 -28.74 -17.88
N ASN A 529 27.21 -27.76 -18.79
CA ASN A 529 26.03 -26.91 -18.89
C ASN A 529 24.76 -27.68 -19.28
N ARG A 530 24.87 -28.74 -20.07
CA ARG A 530 23.73 -29.63 -20.42
C ARG A 530 23.26 -30.45 -19.22
N ALA A 531 24.18 -31.00 -18.43
CA ALA A 531 23.84 -31.72 -17.20
C ALA A 531 23.13 -30.79 -16.19
N ARG A 532 23.64 -29.55 -16.02
CA ARG A 532 22.98 -28.53 -15.20
C ARG A 532 21.56 -28.20 -15.67
N ALA A 533 21.37 -28.01 -16.98
CA ALA A 533 20.04 -27.74 -17.55
C ALA A 533 19.07 -28.91 -17.36
N LYS A 534 19.54 -30.15 -17.49
CA LYS A 534 18.74 -31.36 -17.22
C LYS A 534 18.21 -31.35 -15.79
N THR A 535 19.10 -31.22 -14.81
CA THR A 535 18.74 -31.22 -13.38
C THR A 535 17.73 -30.11 -13.07
N MET A 536 17.90 -28.91 -13.62
CA MET A 536 16.95 -27.81 -13.43
C MET A 536 15.56 -28.13 -14.03
N MET A 537 15.49 -28.74 -15.22
CA MET A 537 14.23 -29.14 -15.84
C MET A 537 13.54 -30.29 -15.08
N GLU A 538 14.30 -31.24 -14.54
CA GLU A 538 13.79 -32.32 -13.69
C GLU A 538 13.19 -31.78 -12.39
N VAL A 539 13.82 -30.78 -11.78
CA VAL A 539 13.27 -30.09 -10.60
C VAL A 539 11.97 -29.38 -10.94
N ILE A 540 11.91 -28.65 -12.07
CA ILE A 540 10.68 -27.97 -12.53
C ILE A 540 9.56 -28.99 -12.74
N LEU A 541 9.83 -30.09 -13.45
CA LEU A 541 8.83 -31.13 -13.71
C LEU A 541 8.38 -31.81 -12.42
N THR A 542 9.30 -32.11 -11.49
CA THR A 542 8.98 -32.71 -10.18
C THR A 542 8.06 -31.82 -9.37
N GLU A 543 8.36 -30.53 -9.24
CA GLU A 543 7.51 -29.57 -8.53
C GLU A 543 6.12 -29.45 -9.19
N THR A 544 6.09 -29.53 -10.53
CA THR A 544 4.85 -29.51 -11.31
C THR A 544 4.00 -30.78 -11.09
N VAL A 545 4.62 -31.94 -10.88
CA VAL A 545 3.93 -33.20 -10.53
C VAL A 545 3.31 -33.11 -9.13
N GLN A 546 4.01 -32.51 -8.17
CA GLN A 546 3.52 -32.36 -6.80
C GLN A 546 2.25 -31.49 -6.73
N HIS A 547 2.05 -30.61 -7.71
CA HIS A 547 0.90 -29.71 -7.82
C HIS A 547 0.04 -30.01 -9.06
N ASN A 548 -0.38 -31.27 -9.22
CA ASN A 548 -1.20 -31.74 -10.34
C ASN A 548 -2.72 -31.76 -10.09
N ARG A 549 -3.17 -31.39 -8.87
CA ARG A 549 -4.58 -31.30 -8.49
C ARG A 549 -4.86 -29.98 -7.77
N LEU A 550 -6.05 -29.41 -8.01
CA LEU A 550 -6.50 -28.22 -7.32
C LEU A 550 -7.35 -28.64 -6.10
N ASP A 551 -6.90 -28.25 -4.90
CA ASP A 551 -7.60 -28.58 -3.66
C ASP A 551 -8.96 -27.88 -3.51
N ALA A 552 -9.74 -28.30 -2.51
CA ALA A 552 -11.09 -27.81 -2.28
C ALA A 552 -11.14 -26.31 -1.92
N GLU A 553 -10.10 -25.77 -1.28
CA GLU A 553 -10.01 -24.35 -0.94
C GLU A 553 -9.72 -23.51 -2.19
N GLY A 554 -8.76 -23.95 -3.02
CA GLY A 554 -8.44 -23.34 -4.31
C GLY A 554 -9.62 -23.36 -5.28
N ARG A 555 -10.41 -24.43 -5.31
CA ARG A 555 -11.67 -24.50 -6.09
C ARG A 555 -12.71 -23.50 -5.57
N ARG A 556 -12.90 -23.39 -4.25
CA ARG A 556 -13.84 -22.41 -3.66
C ARG A 556 -13.45 -20.98 -3.99
N ALA A 557 -12.19 -20.61 -3.76
CA ALA A 557 -11.68 -19.27 -4.04
C ALA A 557 -11.79 -18.90 -5.53
N ALA A 558 -11.42 -19.82 -6.42
CA ALA A 558 -11.57 -19.64 -7.87
C ALA A 558 -13.04 -19.50 -8.30
N GLY A 559 -13.95 -20.24 -7.66
CA GLY A 559 -15.38 -20.20 -7.96
C GLY A 559 -16.09 -18.92 -7.50
N GLU A 560 -15.58 -18.24 -6.47
CA GLU A 560 -16.15 -16.99 -5.95
C GLU A 560 -16.09 -15.85 -6.95
N LEU A 561 -14.94 -15.65 -7.58
CA LEU A 561 -14.75 -14.62 -8.61
C LEU A 561 -15.76 -14.78 -9.75
N VAL A 562 -15.89 -16.00 -10.28
CA VAL A 562 -16.80 -16.29 -11.40
C VAL A 562 -18.26 -16.14 -10.98
N ARG A 563 -18.61 -16.47 -9.74
CA ARG A 563 -19.96 -16.26 -9.22
C ARG A 563 -20.31 -14.78 -9.18
N SER A 564 -19.42 -13.93 -8.69
CA SER A 564 -19.61 -12.48 -8.69
C SER A 564 -19.76 -11.91 -10.11
N ILE A 565 -18.99 -12.41 -11.07
CA ILE A 565 -19.15 -12.05 -12.49
C ILE A 565 -20.56 -12.42 -12.98
N ALA A 566 -21.00 -13.66 -12.75
CA ALA A 566 -22.32 -14.12 -13.17
C ALA A 566 -23.47 -13.34 -12.51
N ASP A 567 -23.34 -13.00 -11.23
CA ASP A 567 -24.34 -12.24 -10.50
C ASP A 567 -24.42 -10.79 -10.98
N ASN A 568 -23.27 -10.15 -11.25
CA ASN A 568 -23.23 -8.83 -11.89
C ASN A 568 -23.91 -8.84 -13.25
N GLU A 569 -23.68 -9.89 -14.04
CA GLU A 569 -24.28 -10.03 -15.36
C GLU A 569 -25.81 -10.16 -15.29
N ARG A 570 -26.33 -10.94 -14.33
CA ARG A 570 -27.79 -11.03 -14.10
C ARG A 570 -28.41 -9.74 -13.59
N ASN A 571 -27.70 -9.00 -12.75
CA ASN A 571 -28.25 -7.85 -12.05
C ASN A 571 -28.12 -6.54 -12.84
N LEU A 572 -27.10 -6.43 -13.69
CA LEU A 572 -26.72 -5.21 -14.41
C LEU A 572 -26.77 -5.37 -15.93
N GLY A 573 -26.80 -6.60 -16.44
CA GLY A 573 -26.99 -6.89 -17.86
C GLY A 573 -28.44 -6.69 -18.27
N GLY A 574 -28.68 -5.77 -19.21
CA GLY A 574 -29.94 -5.65 -19.95
C GLY A 574 -31.21 -5.26 -19.16
N GLY A 575 -31.27 -4.04 -18.60
CA GLY A 575 -32.56 -3.40 -18.30
C GLY A 575 -32.55 -2.23 -17.31
N ARG A 576 -32.50 -0.98 -17.80
CA ARG A 576 -33.13 0.24 -17.21
C ARG A 576 -32.88 1.48 -18.07
N THR A 577 -33.68 1.62 -19.12
CA THR A 577 -33.95 2.91 -19.78
C THR A 577 -35.31 3.40 -19.31
N ARG A 578 -35.35 4.25 -18.25
CA ARG A 578 -36.37 5.28 -17.91
C ARG A 578 -36.42 5.59 -16.41
N GLU A 579 -36.61 6.88 -16.12
CA GLU A 579 -37.06 7.50 -14.85
C GLU A 579 -36.06 7.63 -13.68
N ARG A 580 -35.35 8.77 -13.66
CA ARG A 580 -35.09 9.51 -12.41
C ARG A 580 -35.83 10.84 -12.48
N SER A 581 -36.96 10.92 -11.79
CA SER A 581 -37.71 12.16 -11.59
C SER A 581 -37.02 13.01 -10.52
N THR A 582 -37.05 14.31 -10.76
CA THR A 582 -36.58 15.39 -9.89
C THR A 582 -37.58 15.66 -8.77
N ALA A 583 -37.20 15.43 -7.52
CA ALA A 583 -37.86 16.04 -6.36
C ALA A 583 -37.13 17.35 -6.03
N ARG A 584 -37.81 18.50 -6.18
CA ARG A 584 -37.29 19.83 -5.82
C ARG A 584 -37.35 20.02 -4.30
N SER A 585 -36.22 20.30 -3.63
CA SER A 585 -36.13 20.65 -2.20
C SER A 585 -36.29 22.16 -1.96
N ASP A 586 -36.98 22.56 -0.89
CA ASP A 586 -37.31 23.95 -0.50
C ASP A 586 -36.21 24.66 0.35
N ALA A 587 -34.94 24.29 0.14
CA ALA A 587 -33.80 24.76 0.93
C ALA A 587 -33.26 26.15 0.50
N LEU A 588 -32.57 26.85 1.42
CA LEU A 588 -31.86 28.11 1.11
C LEU A 588 -30.60 27.82 0.27
N VAL A 589 -29.88 26.77 0.64
CA VAL A 589 -28.85 26.13 -0.20
C VAL A 589 -29.07 24.62 -0.14
N PRO A 590 -29.45 23.96 -1.25
CA PRO A 590 -29.71 22.54 -1.25
C PRO A 590 -28.44 21.71 -1.04
N ALA A 591 -28.59 20.56 -0.39
CA ALA A 591 -27.55 19.54 -0.35
C ALA A 591 -27.24 19.05 -1.77
N ARG A 592 -25.97 18.77 -2.03
CA ARG A 592 -25.51 18.29 -3.34
C ARG A 592 -24.57 17.11 -3.14
N ASP A 593 -24.82 16.08 -3.92
CA ASP A 593 -23.85 15.01 -4.11
C ASP A 593 -22.87 15.41 -5.20
N LEU A 594 -21.64 15.67 -4.78
CA LEU A 594 -20.52 15.81 -5.70
C LEU A 594 -20.01 14.39 -6.01
N PRO A 595 -19.98 13.96 -7.29
CA PRO A 595 -19.50 12.64 -7.65
C PRO A 595 -18.02 12.48 -7.29
N ASP A 596 -17.56 11.24 -7.16
CA ASP A 596 -16.13 10.95 -7.00
C ASP A 596 -15.33 11.50 -8.19
N LEU A 597 -14.07 11.87 -7.95
CA LEU A 597 -13.22 12.36 -9.02
C LEU A 597 -12.98 11.25 -10.04
N SER A 598 -13.11 11.62 -11.31
CA SER A 598 -12.61 10.80 -12.40
C SER A 598 -11.08 10.77 -12.40
N GLU A 599 -10.51 9.72 -12.98
CA GLU A 599 -9.06 9.60 -13.14
C GLU A 599 -8.44 10.77 -13.94
N SER A 600 -9.19 11.30 -14.91
CA SER A 600 -8.80 12.50 -15.65
C SER A 600 -8.66 13.73 -14.75
N GLU A 601 -9.62 13.97 -13.85
CA GLU A 601 -9.59 15.13 -12.96
C GLU A 601 -8.48 15.03 -11.91
N ILE A 602 -8.21 13.82 -11.42
CA ILE A 602 -7.07 13.56 -10.53
C ILE A 602 -5.77 13.86 -11.27
N THR A 603 -5.64 13.38 -12.51
CA THR A 603 -4.45 13.60 -13.34
C THR A 603 -4.20 15.10 -13.61
N ASP A 604 -5.24 15.86 -13.92
CA ASP A 604 -5.12 17.31 -14.16
C ASP A 604 -4.68 18.07 -12.89
N ARG A 605 -5.21 17.69 -11.72
CA ARG A 605 -4.80 18.28 -10.44
C ARG A 605 -3.37 17.91 -10.06
N LEU A 606 -2.93 16.68 -10.34
CA LEU A 606 -1.53 16.26 -10.16
C LEU A 606 -0.58 17.06 -11.07
N ARG A 607 -0.97 17.34 -12.32
CA ARG A 607 -0.19 18.19 -13.24
C ARG A 607 -0.04 19.61 -12.72
N ALA A 608 -1.11 20.18 -12.14
CA ALA A 608 -1.10 21.54 -11.57
C ALA A 608 -0.38 21.67 -10.21
N SER A 609 0.02 20.56 -9.57
CA SER A 609 0.71 20.60 -8.26
C SER A 609 2.10 21.25 -8.38
N SER A 610 2.33 22.30 -7.59
CA SER A 610 3.63 23.01 -7.53
C SER A 610 4.75 22.10 -7.01
N ARG A 611 4.45 21.26 -6.02
CA ARG A 611 5.40 20.28 -5.47
C ARG A 611 5.85 19.26 -6.50
N LEU A 612 4.92 18.77 -7.32
CA LEU A 612 5.27 17.88 -8.43
C LEU A 612 6.01 18.65 -9.53
N ALA A 613 5.71 19.94 -9.74
CA ALA A 613 6.45 20.77 -10.69
C ALA A 613 7.93 20.92 -10.32
N ASP A 614 8.24 21.16 -9.04
CA ASP A 614 9.63 21.27 -8.56
C ASP A 614 10.39 19.96 -8.76
N LYS A 615 9.73 18.83 -8.48
CA LYS A 615 10.31 17.49 -8.67
C LYS A 615 10.51 17.15 -10.16
N ARG A 616 9.62 17.59 -11.04
CA ARG A 616 9.83 17.49 -12.50
C ARG A 616 11.03 18.33 -12.95
N ALA A 617 11.18 19.55 -12.44
CA ALA A 617 12.33 20.40 -12.77
C ALA A 617 13.67 19.79 -12.31
N GLU A 618 13.69 19.15 -11.15
CA GLU A 618 14.84 18.38 -10.65
C GLU A 618 15.18 17.20 -11.59
N ILE A 619 14.16 16.42 -11.98
CA ILE A 619 14.31 15.32 -12.94
C ILE A 619 14.83 15.83 -14.29
N ASP A 620 14.31 16.94 -14.81
CA ASP A 620 14.74 17.52 -16.08
C ASP A 620 16.22 17.96 -16.04
N ASN A 621 16.67 18.51 -14.90
CA ASN A 621 18.07 18.89 -14.72
C ASN A 621 18.99 17.66 -14.68
N LEU A 622 18.62 16.63 -13.91
CA LEU A 622 19.36 15.37 -13.84
C LEU A 622 19.35 14.63 -15.18
N SER A 623 18.24 14.67 -15.92
CA SER A 623 18.11 14.12 -17.27
C SER A 623 19.09 14.77 -18.24
N ARG A 624 19.28 16.10 -18.14
CA ARG A 624 20.30 16.82 -18.92
C ARG A 624 21.72 16.34 -18.62
N LEU A 625 22.04 16.07 -17.36
CA LEU A 625 23.37 15.61 -16.95
C LEU A 625 23.65 14.15 -17.40
N VAL A 626 22.63 13.30 -17.37
CA VAL A 626 22.76 11.86 -17.70
C VAL A 626 22.70 11.61 -19.21
N PHE A 627 21.76 12.24 -19.92
CA PHE A 627 21.51 11.99 -21.34
C PHE A 627 21.92 13.14 -22.27
N GLY A 628 22.37 14.27 -21.73
CA GLY A 628 22.66 15.48 -22.52
C GLY A 628 21.39 16.19 -23.00
N ASN A 629 20.20 15.70 -22.64
CA ASN A 629 18.90 16.22 -23.04
C ASN A 629 17.95 16.21 -21.84
N SER A 630 17.45 17.38 -21.44
CA SER A 630 16.54 17.52 -20.30
C SER A 630 15.18 16.85 -20.49
N GLN A 631 14.81 16.49 -21.72
CA GLN A 631 13.51 15.89 -22.04
C GLN A 631 13.58 14.38 -22.31
N ALA A 632 14.75 13.75 -22.12
CA ALA A 632 14.94 12.33 -22.43
C ALA A 632 14.02 11.41 -21.61
N VAL A 633 13.62 11.85 -20.41
CA VAL A 633 12.75 11.08 -19.50
C VAL A 633 11.34 11.64 -19.35
N SER A 634 10.97 12.72 -20.05
CA SER A 634 9.66 13.37 -19.89
C SER A 634 8.49 12.44 -20.16
N GLY A 635 8.59 11.59 -21.20
CA GLY A 635 7.58 10.57 -21.49
C GLY A 635 7.50 9.47 -20.42
N SER A 636 8.56 9.24 -19.65
CA SER A 636 8.52 8.35 -18.48
C SER A 636 7.89 9.05 -17.29
N VAL A 637 8.23 10.31 -17.04
CA VAL A 637 7.62 11.15 -16.00
C VAL A 637 6.11 11.27 -16.17
N GLU A 638 5.62 11.46 -17.40
CA GLU A 638 4.18 11.52 -17.70
C GLU A 638 3.45 10.19 -17.44
N ARG A 639 4.17 9.06 -17.47
CA ARG A 639 3.62 7.73 -17.19
C ARG A 639 3.70 7.34 -15.70
N ILE A 640 4.34 8.17 -14.88
CA ILE A 640 4.38 7.97 -13.42
C ILE A 640 3.05 8.44 -12.82
N THR A 641 2.27 7.47 -12.35
CA THR A 641 0.96 7.66 -11.70
C THR A 641 0.93 7.20 -10.24
N SER A 642 2.05 6.67 -9.73
CA SER A 642 2.19 6.13 -8.38
C SER A 642 3.65 5.90 -7.97
N ALA A 643 3.90 5.58 -6.70
CA ALA A 643 5.21 5.18 -6.19
C ALA A 643 5.80 4.02 -6.97
N GLN A 644 4.94 3.06 -7.34
CA GLN A 644 5.35 1.87 -8.09
C GLN A 644 5.80 2.22 -9.51
N SER A 645 5.11 3.13 -10.20
CA SER A 645 5.49 3.55 -11.56
C SER A 645 6.68 4.50 -11.57
N GLY A 646 6.86 5.31 -10.51
CA GLY A 646 8.07 6.11 -10.31
C GLY A 646 9.29 5.25 -10.08
N ALA A 647 9.20 4.23 -9.22
CA ALA A 647 10.28 3.28 -9.00
C ALA A 647 10.65 2.56 -10.31
N ALA A 648 9.66 2.12 -11.09
CA ALA A 648 9.88 1.49 -12.39
C ALA A 648 10.57 2.43 -13.41
N ALA A 649 10.17 3.70 -13.46
CA ALA A 649 10.85 4.69 -14.30
C ALA A 649 12.30 4.95 -13.86
N GLY A 650 12.56 4.88 -12.55
CA GLY A 650 13.91 4.93 -12.01
C GLY A 650 14.77 3.73 -12.41
N ASP A 651 14.20 2.53 -12.34
CA ASP A 651 14.87 1.30 -12.78
C ASP A 651 15.19 1.34 -14.28
N ASP A 652 14.33 1.94 -15.11
CA ASP A 652 14.60 2.14 -16.53
C ASP A 652 15.82 3.05 -16.80
N VAL A 653 16.13 4.00 -15.90
CA VAL A 653 17.38 4.79 -15.97
C VAL A 653 18.59 3.94 -15.60
N ARG A 654 18.53 3.18 -14.50
CA ARG A 654 19.65 2.32 -14.04
C ARG A 654 20.02 1.25 -15.06
N GLU A 655 19.01 0.74 -15.76
CA GLU A 655 19.17 -0.29 -16.78
C GLU A 655 19.50 0.27 -18.18
N GLY A 656 19.66 1.60 -18.31
CA GLY A 656 20.03 2.25 -19.58
C GLY A 656 18.93 2.19 -20.66
N ARG A 657 17.67 1.97 -20.27
CA ARG A 657 16.53 1.81 -21.19
C ARG A 657 15.94 3.13 -21.69
N LEU A 658 16.27 4.25 -21.05
CA LEU A 658 15.74 5.58 -21.39
C LEU A 658 16.63 6.39 -22.36
N GLY A 659 17.70 5.79 -22.89
CA GLY A 659 18.56 6.39 -23.91
C GLY A 659 20.05 6.13 -23.68
N GLU A 660 20.89 6.48 -24.65
CA GLU A 660 22.34 6.43 -24.45
C GLU A 660 22.79 7.59 -23.57
N MET A 661 23.59 7.29 -22.55
CA MET A 661 24.18 8.32 -21.69
C MET A 661 25.13 9.22 -22.48
N ALA A 662 25.21 10.50 -22.11
CA ALA A 662 26.04 11.47 -22.78
C ALA A 662 27.54 11.12 -22.71
N GLY A 663 28.28 11.42 -23.78
CA GLY A 663 29.73 11.20 -23.86
C GLY A 663 30.14 9.81 -24.36
N GLU A 664 31.43 9.65 -24.67
CA GLU A 664 31.99 8.44 -25.26
C GLU A 664 32.29 7.39 -24.19
N ALA A 665 31.79 6.16 -24.40
CA ALA A 665 32.05 5.02 -23.55
C ALA A 665 33.51 4.52 -23.65
N ARG A 666 33.95 3.75 -22.66
CA ARG A 666 35.29 3.15 -22.64
C ARG A 666 35.49 2.27 -23.88
N THR A 667 36.55 2.54 -24.63
CA THR A 667 36.99 1.69 -25.75
C THR A 667 38.23 0.90 -25.33
N TRP A 668 38.61 -0.11 -26.12
CA TRP A 668 39.79 -0.94 -25.83
C TRP A 668 41.10 -0.14 -25.68
N LEU A 669 41.17 1.06 -26.26
CA LEU A 669 42.37 1.90 -26.29
C LEU A 669 42.28 3.18 -25.42
N ARG A 670 41.08 3.61 -24.97
CA ARG A 670 40.89 4.84 -24.18
C ARG A 670 39.78 4.70 -23.12
N GLY A 671 40.00 5.32 -21.97
CA GLY A 671 39.00 5.45 -20.90
C GLY A 671 37.77 6.28 -21.31
N PRO A 672 36.67 6.20 -20.54
CA PRO A 672 35.44 6.95 -20.83
C PRO A 672 35.66 8.46 -20.72
N SER A 673 34.96 9.26 -21.53
CA SER A 673 35.11 10.72 -21.54
C SER A 673 34.69 11.36 -20.20
N PRO A 674 35.17 12.57 -19.85
CA PRO A 674 34.73 13.25 -18.63
C PRO A 674 33.20 13.47 -18.55
N THR A 675 32.57 13.71 -19.71
CA THR A 675 31.11 13.79 -19.86
C THR A 675 30.43 12.47 -19.55
N ARG A 676 31.00 11.33 -19.99
CA ARG A 676 30.48 10.00 -19.71
C ARG A 676 30.60 9.62 -18.23
N GLN A 677 31.72 9.95 -17.61
CA GLN A 677 31.93 9.73 -16.17
C GLN A 677 30.93 10.55 -15.33
N THR A 678 30.65 11.79 -15.75
CA THR A 678 29.64 12.64 -15.09
C THR A 678 28.23 12.07 -15.26
N ALA A 679 27.88 11.58 -16.46
CA ALA A 679 26.58 10.95 -16.72
C ALA A 679 26.38 9.67 -15.90
N GLU A 680 27.40 8.81 -15.83
CA GLU A 680 27.37 7.57 -15.05
C GLU A 680 27.23 7.84 -13.54
N ALA A 681 27.87 8.90 -13.02
CA ALA A 681 27.75 9.30 -11.61
C ALA A 681 26.36 9.83 -11.23
N HIS A 682 25.66 10.51 -12.15
CA HIS A 682 24.35 11.12 -11.88
C HIS A 682 23.16 10.21 -12.26
N ALA A 683 23.38 9.09 -12.95
CA ALA A 683 22.32 8.14 -13.33
C ALA A 683 21.59 7.51 -12.11
N PRO A 684 22.27 7.13 -11.01
CA PRO A 684 21.60 6.66 -9.80
C PRO A 684 20.73 7.73 -9.14
N GLN A 685 21.19 9.00 -9.14
CA GLN A 685 20.45 10.15 -8.62
C GLN A 685 19.20 10.44 -9.47
N LEU A 686 19.29 10.35 -10.81
CA LEU A 686 18.12 10.49 -11.69
C LEU A 686 17.11 9.36 -11.47
N ALA A 687 17.58 8.13 -11.27
CA ALA A 687 16.72 6.98 -11.00
C ALA A 687 15.96 7.13 -9.68
N ALA A 688 16.66 7.56 -8.64
CA ALA A 688 16.07 7.86 -7.35
C ALA A 688 15.15 9.09 -7.43
N ALA A 689 15.48 10.14 -8.19
CA ALA A 689 14.59 11.27 -8.46
C ALA A 689 13.28 10.82 -9.16
N LEU A 690 13.28 9.84 -10.06
CA LEU A 690 12.04 9.30 -10.63
C LEU A 690 11.24 8.47 -9.62
N ALA A 691 11.91 7.71 -8.74
CA ALA A 691 11.29 6.88 -7.72
C ALA A 691 10.39 7.67 -6.76
N ASP A 692 10.90 8.71 -6.11
CA ASP A 692 10.02 9.49 -5.22
C ASP A 692 9.26 10.61 -5.92
N TYR A 693 9.44 10.81 -7.22
CA TYR A 693 8.40 11.51 -7.97
C TYR A 693 7.13 10.65 -7.94
N GLY A 694 7.26 9.33 -8.07
CA GLY A 694 6.15 8.40 -7.84
C GLY A 694 5.57 8.47 -6.43
N MET A 695 6.40 8.47 -5.38
CA MET A 695 5.89 8.56 -4.00
C MET A 695 5.25 9.92 -3.71
N ALA A 696 5.79 11.01 -4.28
CA ALA A 696 5.14 12.31 -4.22
C ALA A 696 3.81 12.33 -4.99
N VAL A 697 3.69 11.60 -6.11
CA VAL A 697 2.42 11.45 -6.84
C VAL A 697 1.38 10.71 -6.00
N ASP A 698 1.73 9.60 -5.35
CA ASP A 698 0.80 8.88 -4.45
C ASP A 698 0.36 9.76 -3.27
N PHE A 699 1.30 10.49 -2.68
CA PHE A 699 0.99 11.44 -1.62
C PHE A 699 0.02 12.54 -2.09
N GLU A 700 0.33 13.20 -3.21
CA GLU A 700 -0.50 14.29 -3.74
C GLU A 700 -1.87 13.78 -4.17
N ARG A 701 -1.95 12.57 -4.73
CA ARG A 701 -3.20 11.90 -5.06
C ARG A 701 -4.06 11.67 -3.83
N HIS A 702 -3.45 11.19 -2.74
CA HIS A 702 -4.13 11.04 -1.46
C HIS A 702 -4.63 12.40 -0.92
N GLN A 703 -3.84 13.47 -1.02
CA GLN A 703 -4.26 14.82 -0.63
C GLN A 703 -5.39 15.37 -1.51
N ILE A 704 -5.42 15.03 -2.80
CA ILE A 704 -6.51 15.38 -3.72
C ILE A 704 -7.80 14.65 -3.30
N ASP A 705 -7.72 13.35 -3.01
CA ASP A 705 -8.86 12.54 -2.57
C ASP A 705 -9.40 13.00 -1.22
N LEU A 706 -8.52 13.29 -0.25
CA LEU A 706 -8.91 13.82 1.06
C LEU A 706 -9.63 15.16 0.93
N ARG A 707 -9.05 16.12 0.20
CA ARG A 707 -9.69 17.43 -0.05
C ARG A 707 -11.01 17.29 -0.80
N HIS A 708 -11.11 16.35 -1.74
CA HIS A 708 -12.36 16.08 -2.44
C HIS A 708 -13.43 15.47 -1.53
N ARG A 709 -13.06 14.60 -0.60
CA ARG A 709 -13.99 14.05 0.41
C ARG A 709 -14.45 15.13 1.39
N GLU A 710 -13.56 16.02 1.82
CA GLU A 710 -13.92 17.19 2.62
C GLU A 710 -14.89 18.09 1.86
N GLU A 711 -14.65 18.31 0.57
CA GLU A 711 -15.55 19.04 -0.32
C GLU A 711 -16.91 18.34 -0.47
N GLN A 712 -16.94 17.03 -0.68
CA GLN A 712 -18.16 16.22 -0.74
C GLN A 712 -18.96 16.34 0.57
N ALA A 713 -18.29 16.23 1.72
CA ALA A 713 -18.91 16.41 3.03
C ALA A 713 -19.46 17.84 3.18
N ARG A 714 -18.73 18.85 2.71
CA ARG A 714 -19.17 20.25 2.67
C ARG A 714 -20.43 20.42 1.82
N GLN A 715 -20.46 19.86 0.61
CA GLN A 715 -21.57 20.04 -0.33
C GLN A 715 -22.85 19.30 0.05
N ARG A 716 -22.73 18.21 0.82
CA ARG A 716 -23.86 17.47 1.39
C ARG A 716 -24.59 18.22 2.51
N VAL A 717 -23.99 19.27 3.08
CA VAL A 717 -24.66 20.09 4.09
C VAL A 717 -25.73 20.97 3.42
N GLU A 718 -26.99 20.73 3.77
CA GLU A 718 -28.09 21.62 3.40
C GLU A 718 -28.12 22.84 4.32
N VAL A 719 -28.32 24.04 3.76
CA VAL A 719 -28.63 25.25 4.54
C VAL A 719 -30.15 25.46 4.47
N PRO A 720 -30.87 25.28 5.60
CA PRO A 720 -32.32 25.44 5.62
C PRO A 720 -32.71 26.92 5.47
N ARG A 721 -33.92 27.18 4.98
CA ARG A 721 -34.52 28.53 5.09
C ARG A 721 -34.85 28.82 6.55
N PRO A 722 -34.58 30.04 7.06
CA PRO A 722 -35.05 30.45 8.38
C PRO A 722 -36.58 30.48 8.43
N SER A 723 -37.15 30.13 9.58
CA SER A 723 -38.58 30.23 9.88
C SER A 723 -39.07 31.68 9.76
N LYS A 724 -40.40 31.87 9.67
CA LYS A 724 -40.99 33.21 9.62
C LYS A 724 -40.67 33.99 10.90
N GLU A 725 -40.65 33.29 12.02
CA GLU A 725 -40.32 33.79 13.35
C GLU A 725 -38.86 34.24 13.43
N LEU A 726 -37.92 33.41 12.95
CA LEU A 726 -36.50 33.77 12.92
C LEU A 726 -36.23 34.91 11.94
N THR A 727 -36.90 34.93 10.78
CA THR A 727 -36.81 36.01 9.79
C THR A 727 -37.33 37.35 10.34
N ALA A 728 -38.47 37.33 11.05
CA ALA A 728 -39.02 38.50 11.72
C ALA A 728 -38.08 39.01 12.83
N LEU A 729 -37.49 38.10 13.60
CA LEU A 729 -36.51 38.45 14.63
C LEU A 729 -35.28 39.13 14.00
N MET A 730 -34.73 38.57 12.92
CA MET A 730 -33.59 39.14 12.20
C MET A 730 -33.88 40.52 11.58
N SER A 731 -35.16 40.88 11.42
CA SER A 731 -35.60 42.16 10.86
C SER A 731 -35.98 43.22 11.91
N GLY A 732 -36.06 42.85 13.19
CA GLY A 732 -36.46 43.73 14.31
C GLY A 732 -35.41 44.75 14.78
N THR A 733 -35.71 45.45 15.88
CA THR A 733 -34.84 46.45 16.52
C THR A 733 -33.87 45.83 17.53
N ASP A 734 -32.75 46.52 17.75
CA ASP A 734 -31.54 46.00 18.42
C ASP A 734 -31.72 45.45 19.85
N GLN A 735 -32.59 46.03 20.67
CA GLN A 735 -32.81 45.57 22.06
C GLN A 735 -33.79 44.40 22.17
N GLU A 736 -34.78 44.33 21.27
CA GLU A 736 -35.82 43.30 21.28
C GLU A 736 -35.29 41.94 20.77
N GLN A 737 -34.35 42.01 19.81
CA GLN A 737 -33.69 40.88 19.17
C GLN A 737 -32.95 39.97 20.16
N VAL A 738 -32.06 40.55 20.98
CA VAL A 738 -31.23 39.77 21.91
C VAL A 738 -32.05 39.25 23.08
N ARG A 739 -33.06 39.99 23.54
CA ARG A 739 -34.00 39.51 24.57
C ARG A 739 -34.76 38.29 24.09
N ARG A 740 -35.42 38.35 22.92
CA ARG A 740 -36.19 37.23 22.36
C ARG A 740 -35.34 35.99 22.07
N LEU A 741 -34.12 36.15 21.53
CA LEU A 741 -33.23 35.03 21.28
C LEU A 741 -32.79 34.32 22.57
N ASN A 742 -32.74 35.06 23.69
CA ASN A 742 -32.39 34.52 25.00
C ASN A 742 -33.60 33.93 25.76
N THR A 743 -34.82 34.39 25.51
CA THR A 743 -36.04 33.85 26.14
C THR A 743 -36.69 32.70 25.38
N ASP A 744 -36.41 32.51 24.09
CA ASP A 744 -36.95 31.40 23.27
C ASP A 744 -35.86 30.37 22.88
N PRO A 745 -35.78 29.21 23.56
CA PRO A 745 -34.79 28.17 23.28
C PRO A 745 -34.98 27.46 21.92
N ALA A 746 -36.16 27.53 21.30
CA ALA A 746 -36.40 26.93 19.99
C ALA A 746 -35.79 27.80 18.89
N LEU A 747 -36.06 29.11 18.94
CA LEU A 747 -35.46 30.10 18.04
C LEU A 747 -33.94 30.14 18.16
N ARG A 748 -33.39 30.02 19.37
CA ARG A 748 -31.95 29.95 19.59
C ARG A 748 -31.32 28.71 18.94
N ARG A 749 -31.92 27.54 19.11
CA ARG A 749 -31.45 26.29 18.48
C ARG A 749 -31.55 26.34 16.97
N GLU A 750 -32.61 26.94 16.44
CA GLU A 750 -32.76 27.17 14.99
C GLU A 750 -31.65 28.08 14.46
N PHE A 751 -31.38 29.20 15.14
CA PHE A 751 -30.32 30.14 14.80
C PHE A 751 -28.92 29.51 14.85
N GLU A 752 -28.63 28.73 15.90
CA GLU A 752 -27.36 27.99 16.05
C GLU A 752 -27.19 26.93 14.95
N LYS A 753 -28.26 26.16 14.65
CA LYS A 753 -28.26 25.16 13.58
C LYS A 753 -28.04 25.80 12.21
N LEU A 754 -28.71 26.91 11.93
CA LEU A 754 -28.55 27.67 10.69
C LEU A 754 -27.12 28.21 10.55
N THR A 755 -26.58 28.82 11.60
CA THR A 755 -25.21 29.38 11.60
C THR A 755 -24.16 28.29 11.45
N LEU A 756 -24.36 27.13 12.10
CA LEU A 756 -23.49 25.96 11.95
C LEU A 756 -23.55 25.38 10.54
N ALA A 757 -24.76 25.25 9.96
CA ALA A 757 -24.93 24.79 8.59
C ALA A 757 -24.23 25.73 7.59
N MET A 758 -24.37 27.05 7.77
CA MET A 758 -23.67 28.04 6.94
C MET A 758 -22.14 27.96 7.11
N THR A 759 -21.66 27.81 8.34
CA THR A 759 -20.23 27.67 8.62
C THR A 759 -19.66 26.41 7.96
N LYS A 760 -20.39 25.28 8.06
CA LYS A 760 -19.99 24.02 7.43
C LYS A 760 -20.15 24.04 5.90
N ARG A 761 -21.11 24.77 5.34
CA ARG A 761 -21.40 24.75 3.88
C ARG A 761 -20.55 25.71 3.06
N LEU A 762 -20.26 26.90 3.60
CA LEU A 762 -19.59 27.98 2.88
C LEU A 762 -18.07 27.82 2.91
N SER A 763 -17.46 27.84 1.73
CA SER A 763 -16.00 27.92 1.57
C SER A 763 -15.43 29.25 2.07
N SER A 764 -14.11 29.36 2.17
CA SER A 764 -13.43 30.62 2.48
C SER A 764 -13.75 31.71 1.45
N GLU A 765 -13.79 31.36 0.16
CA GLU A 765 -14.14 32.28 -0.93
C GLU A 765 -15.60 32.72 -0.87
N ASP A 766 -16.52 31.77 -0.63
CA ASP A 766 -17.95 32.11 -0.47
C ASP A 766 -18.15 33.10 0.68
N ARG A 767 -17.42 32.94 1.80
CA ARG A 767 -17.47 33.87 2.93
C ARG A 767 -16.92 35.25 2.57
N VAL A 768 -15.92 35.33 1.70
CA VAL A 768 -15.35 36.60 1.21
C VAL A 768 -16.32 37.29 0.27
N ASP A 769 -16.89 36.58 -0.70
CA ASP A 769 -17.86 37.12 -1.65
C ASP A 769 -19.13 37.57 -0.93
N LEU A 770 -19.57 36.79 0.06
CA LEU A 770 -20.71 37.12 0.90
C LEU A 770 -20.45 38.37 1.75
N LYS A 771 -19.23 38.56 2.29
CA LYS A 771 -18.81 39.81 2.96
C LYS A 771 -18.72 41.01 2.02
N ARG A 772 -18.22 40.81 0.80
CA ARG A 772 -18.11 41.87 -0.23
C ARG A 772 -19.44 42.23 -0.87
N GLY A 773 -20.46 41.38 -0.69
CA GLY A 773 -21.78 41.56 -1.27
C GLY A 773 -21.86 41.18 -2.74
N ASP A 774 -20.96 40.34 -3.22
CA ASP A 774 -20.99 39.81 -4.58
C ASP A 774 -21.97 38.62 -4.67
N VAL A 775 -23.26 38.96 -4.65
CA VAL A 775 -24.37 37.99 -4.68
C VAL A 775 -24.34 37.14 -5.95
N THR A 776 -23.85 37.69 -7.06
CA THR A 776 -23.79 37.02 -8.36
C THR A 776 -22.75 35.90 -8.38
N ARG A 777 -21.54 36.16 -7.86
CA ARG A 777 -20.52 35.12 -7.68
C ARG A 777 -20.95 34.06 -6.68
N LEU A 778 -21.53 34.47 -5.56
CA LEU A 778 -22.04 33.57 -4.55
C LEU A 778 -23.13 32.63 -5.10
N ALA A 779 -24.07 33.16 -5.88
CA ALA A 779 -25.12 32.38 -6.54
C ALA A 779 -24.53 31.33 -7.49
N SER A 780 -23.50 31.71 -8.25
CA SER A 780 -22.83 30.84 -9.21
C SER A 780 -22.01 29.74 -8.52
N SER A 781 -21.25 30.09 -7.48
CA SER A 781 -20.45 29.14 -6.67
C SER A 781 -21.34 28.05 -6.04
N LEU A 782 -22.44 28.47 -5.41
CA LEU A 782 -23.34 27.56 -4.71
C LEU A 782 -24.36 26.88 -5.65
N ARG A 783 -24.46 27.34 -6.91
CA ARG A 783 -25.50 26.97 -7.90
C ARG A 783 -26.93 27.18 -7.37
N ILE A 784 -27.16 28.34 -6.78
CA ILE A 784 -28.45 28.78 -6.25
C ILE A 784 -28.95 30.00 -7.04
N THR A 785 -30.22 30.38 -6.89
CA THR A 785 -30.75 31.56 -7.57
C THR A 785 -30.17 32.86 -6.96
N PRO A 786 -30.12 33.96 -7.72
CA PRO A 786 -29.75 35.26 -7.17
C PRO A 786 -30.60 35.68 -5.97
N GLU A 787 -31.89 35.32 -5.92
CA GLU A 787 -32.75 35.60 -4.76
C GLU A 787 -32.34 34.76 -3.53
N GLN A 788 -31.96 33.50 -3.73
CA GLN A 788 -31.43 32.64 -2.65
C GLN A 788 -30.10 33.19 -2.11
N ALA A 789 -29.20 33.62 -2.99
CA ALA A 789 -27.93 34.21 -2.60
C ALA A 789 -28.10 35.55 -1.86
N ALA A 790 -29.04 36.40 -2.31
CA ALA A 790 -29.40 37.64 -1.61
C ALA A 790 -29.99 37.35 -0.23
N SER A 791 -30.84 36.32 -0.14
CA SER A 791 -31.41 35.86 1.13
C SER A 791 -30.32 35.31 2.07
N LEU A 792 -29.36 34.55 1.56
CA LEU A 792 -28.23 34.01 2.31
C LEU A 792 -27.33 35.13 2.87
N LYS A 793 -27.07 36.16 2.06
CA LYS A 793 -26.35 37.37 2.51
C LYS A 793 -27.11 38.10 3.62
N HIS A 794 -28.41 38.34 3.41
CA HIS A 794 -29.26 38.99 4.43
C HIS A 794 -29.24 38.21 5.75
N VAL A 795 -29.29 36.88 5.68
CA VAL A 795 -29.19 36.00 6.85
C VAL A 795 -27.83 36.17 7.56
N GLN A 796 -26.71 36.14 6.84
CA GLN A 796 -25.39 36.32 7.44
C GLN A 796 -25.21 37.70 8.10
N ASP A 797 -25.57 38.78 7.41
CA ASP A 797 -25.34 40.14 7.91
C ASP A 797 -26.06 40.36 9.24
N ARG A 798 -27.29 39.85 9.32
CA ARG A 798 -28.11 39.89 10.53
C ARG A 798 -27.59 38.94 11.60
N ALA A 799 -27.15 37.73 11.24
CA ALA A 799 -26.55 36.78 12.17
C ALA A 799 -25.24 37.29 12.79
N GLY A 800 -24.38 37.93 11.98
CA GLY A 800 -23.16 38.58 12.43
C GLY A 800 -23.43 39.76 13.36
N ALA A 801 -24.40 40.62 13.03
CA ALA A 801 -24.82 41.71 13.90
C ALA A 801 -25.39 41.22 15.24
N LEU A 802 -26.12 40.09 15.26
CA LEU A 802 -26.62 39.43 16.46
C LEU A 802 -25.47 38.84 17.32
N GLN A 803 -24.51 38.16 16.69
CA GLN A 803 -23.34 37.58 17.38
C GLN A 803 -22.42 38.64 18.00
N ASP A 804 -22.07 39.67 17.25
CA ASP A 804 -21.22 40.77 17.75
C ASP A 804 -21.87 41.52 18.91
N LYS A 805 -23.20 41.67 18.90
CA LYS A 805 -23.95 42.33 19.99
C LYS A 805 -24.08 41.44 21.22
N SER A 806 -24.29 40.13 21.05
CA SER A 806 -24.26 39.17 22.14
C SER A 806 -22.88 39.15 22.83
N LEU A 807 -21.80 39.18 22.05
CA LEU A 807 -20.41 39.28 22.55
C LEU A 807 -20.13 40.61 23.28
N ARG A 808 -20.65 41.74 22.78
CA ARG A 808 -20.52 43.06 23.43
C ARG A 808 -21.33 43.15 24.72
N GLN A 809 -22.54 42.58 24.78
CA GLN A 809 -23.32 42.51 26.02
C GLN A 809 -22.66 41.57 27.05
N ALA A 810 -22.13 40.42 26.62
CA ALA A 810 -21.37 39.53 27.52
C ALA A 810 -20.12 40.23 28.09
N ARG A 811 -19.40 41.01 27.28
CA ARG A 811 -18.26 41.84 27.74
C ARG A 811 -18.70 42.97 28.68
N ASN A 812 -19.81 43.66 28.38
CA ASN A 812 -20.33 44.73 29.23
C ASN A 812 -20.89 44.22 30.57
N VAL A 813 -21.47 43.01 30.60
CA VAL A 813 -21.91 42.34 31.83
C VAL A 813 -20.71 41.92 32.69
N VAL A 814 -19.58 41.55 32.07
CA VAL A 814 -18.33 41.24 32.79
C VAL A 814 -17.57 42.51 33.21
N SER A 815 -17.77 43.65 32.54
CA SER A 815 -17.12 44.93 32.85
C SER A 815 -17.98 45.90 33.66
N THR A 816 -19.14 45.50 34.17
CA THR A 816 -19.91 46.35 35.09
C THR A 816 -19.28 46.21 36.48
N PRO A 817 -18.70 47.27 37.08
CA PRO A 817 -18.22 47.19 38.45
C PRO A 817 -19.43 46.96 39.36
N GLN A 818 -19.38 45.91 40.18
CA GLN A 818 -20.21 45.78 41.36
C GLN A 818 -19.87 46.93 42.32
N LEU A 819 -20.47 48.10 42.09
CA LEU A 819 -20.54 49.19 43.05
C LEU A 819 -22.01 49.47 43.34
N GLY A 820 -22.46 48.80 44.40
CA GLY A 820 -23.79 48.93 44.97
C GLY A 820 -23.86 48.31 46.36
N ILE A 821 -22.80 48.42 47.16
CA ILE A 821 -22.88 48.18 48.61
C ILE A 821 -23.28 49.51 49.25
N ARG A 822 -24.53 49.59 49.69
CA ARG A 822 -24.93 50.48 50.78
C ARG A 822 -25.16 49.60 52.02
N ARG A 823 -24.44 49.98 53.08
CA ARG A 823 -24.32 49.44 54.43
C ARG A 823 -23.34 48.29 54.59
#